data_AF-A0A8H8A5U7-F1
#
_entry.id   AF-A0A8H8A5U7-F1
#
_cell.length_a   1.000
_cell.length_b   1.000
_cell.length_c   1.000
_cell.angle_alpha   90.00
_cell.angle_beta   90.00
_cell.angle_gamma   90.00
#
_symmetry.space_group_name_H-M   'P 1'
#
loop_
_entity.id
_entity.type
_entity.pdbx_description
1 polymer ?
#
loop_
_entity_poly.entity_id
_entity_poly.type
_entity_poly.pdbx_seq_one_letter_code
_entity_poly.pdbx_strand_id
1 'polypeptide(L)'
;MNQGINRLFIGSRKSELAIIQAKHVSKELSLFNKTYQFSIVTIDTLGDLIISKPLYQFSGNPLWTKELEKLLIDKRCSIAVHSLKDLPTSLPDGFMIGAILERLDPRDALVIKKGLHYKCLKDLPEKSIVGTSSIRRIAQLRRNFPMLLFKDIRGNITTRIKKLDDPKSPYTCLILASAGLLRLGLDDRIVERLESPILLHAVGQGAIGVEVRCDDIIVQDLLKPLNHMPTFLCCLAERSLMSKLEGGCSIPIGIQTKFDGNLLKMESIIVSLDGTQSVNSSMSMEVLKDSDAIKLGVLLADDLIKKGALDILYNIKALRDKDTQIKMTDGNIQKGFLTKETKVKLKMKKNVRNSSKDFSEDFKKDFFSHSGNNNEDSGKKQLKSVQLAHNNEIVFNKQVFLFKHLDGNRRVNTQGTSKDIHPIILALGLQYSEFKICGSNARCIFMLNSFKQVIQDYHTPTGTTLQRHLQSYINLHIAHLVSSRPLSVSMRNAIRFLKLEISNSSIDLAEDEAKSLLIKRIDRFIRDRITVADQVIVAAGQNKINNGDVILTYSRSSIVEQVLIEAYQRHKFFRVIVVDSRPGFEGKECVHRLSKAGITSTYLTISSLCYIIREVTKVFLGAHAMLSNGALYSRVGTSIVAMIAKDNNIPVIVFCESYKFTDRVQLDSFVNNELGPTNKLIDITYSNCYNSGPLSSWYELSNLKLLNLMYDVTPAKFINVCISEMGLLPSTSVPILVHEFK
;
A
#
# COMPACT_ATOMS: atom_id res chain seq x y z
N MET A 1 46.04 -18.02 25.34
CA MET A 1 45.49 -16.83 24.67
C MET A 1 44.07 -16.63 25.17
N ASN A 2 43.81 -15.54 25.90
CA ASN A 2 42.48 -15.17 26.37
C ASN A 2 41.58 -14.86 25.17
N GLN A 3 40.79 -15.83 24.71
CA GLN A 3 39.68 -15.54 23.81
C GLN A 3 38.62 -14.83 24.63
N GLY A 4 38.51 -13.51 24.47
CA GLY A 4 37.48 -12.70 25.13
C GLY A 4 36.10 -13.24 24.80
N ILE A 5 35.20 -13.26 25.78
CA ILE A 5 33.82 -13.69 25.62
C ILE A 5 33.15 -12.76 24.59
N ASN A 6 32.66 -13.32 23.48
CA ASN A 6 31.94 -12.55 22.47
C ASN A 6 30.53 -12.22 22.97
N ARG A 7 30.12 -10.95 22.87
CA ARG A 7 28.83 -10.47 23.38
C ARG A 7 27.80 -10.35 22.26
N LEU A 8 26.65 -11.01 22.41
CA LEU A 8 25.50 -10.92 21.50
C LEU A 8 24.33 -10.23 22.20
N PHE A 9 23.68 -9.31 21.49
CA PHE A 9 22.58 -8.54 22.03
C PHE A 9 21.23 -9.08 21.53
N ILE A 10 20.29 -9.27 22.45
CA ILE A 10 18.93 -9.75 22.21
C ILE A 10 17.97 -8.56 22.30
N GLY A 11 17.38 -8.17 21.18
CA GLY A 11 16.34 -7.15 21.14
C GLY A 11 15.01 -7.66 21.70
N SER A 12 14.39 -6.91 22.59
CA SER A 12 13.04 -7.20 23.10
C SER A 12 12.27 -5.91 23.43
N ARG A 13 10.96 -6.05 23.61
CA ARG A 13 10.12 -4.97 24.13
C ARG A 13 10.30 -4.83 25.64
N LYS A 14 10.04 -3.63 26.16
CA LYS A 14 10.12 -3.31 27.60
C LYS A 14 9.01 -3.96 28.44
N SER A 15 7.96 -4.50 27.82
CA SER A 15 6.87 -5.17 28.55
C SER A 15 7.39 -6.39 29.33
N GLU A 16 6.89 -6.60 30.54
CA GLU A 16 7.30 -7.70 31.43
C GLU A 16 7.28 -9.07 30.74
N LEU A 17 6.21 -9.39 30.02
CA LEU A 17 6.09 -10.63 29.25
C LEU A 17 7.19 -10.78 28.20
N ALA A 18 7.48 -9.72 27.43
CA ALA A 18 8.52 -9.73 26.40
C ALA A 18 9.93 -9.88 26.99
N ILE A 19 10.18 -9.27 28.16
CA ILE A 19 11.45 -9.43 28.88
C ILE A 19 11.60 -10.89 29.36
N ILE A 20 10.55 -11.51 29.89
CA ILE A 20 10.59 -12.93 30.30
C ILE A 20 10.85 -13.83 29.09
N GLN A 21 10.22 -13.57 27.95
CA GLN A 21 10.48 -14.31 26.70
C GLN A 21 11.93 -14.17 26.24
N ALA A 22 12.49 -12.96 26.27
CA ALA A 22 13.88 -12.71 25.91
C ALA A 22 14.87 -13.36 26.91
N LYS A 23 14.56 -13.35 28.21
CA LYS A 23 15.33 -14.07 29.23
C LYS A 23 15.29 -15.58 29.02
N HIS A 24 14.14 -16.13 28.61
CA HIS A 24 14.02 -17.54 28.29
C HIS A 24 14.89 -17.90 27.08
N VAL A 25 14.81 -17.15 25.97
CA VAL A 25 15.69 -17.35 24.80
C VAL A 25 17.17 -17.22 25.19
N SER A 26 17.51 -16.21 26.00
CA SER A 26 18.88 -16.04 26.52
C SER A 26 19.36 -17.24 27.33
N LYS A 27 18.49 -17.82 28.17
CA LYS A 27 18.80 -18.99 28.98
C LYS A 27 19.05 -20.21 28.11
N GLU A 28 18.14 -20.50 27.18
CA GLU A 28 18.28 -21.63 26.24
C GLU A 28 19.57 -21.49 25.39
N LEU A 29 19.83 -20.30 24.85
CA LEU A 29 21.07 -20.04 24.10
C LEU A 29 22.34 -20.28 24.93
N SER A 30 22.31 -19.91 26.22
CA SER A 30 23.46 -20.09 27.12
C SER A 30 23.72 -21.56 27.46
N LEU A 31 22.70 -22.43 27.39
CA LEU A 31 22.87 -23.87 27.58
C LEU A 31 23.64 -24.50 26.41
N PHE A 32 23.36 -24.06 25.19
CA PHE A 32 24.01 -24.59 23.98
C PHE A 32 25.33 -23.89 23.63
N ASN A 33 25.56 -22.65 24.08
CA ASN A 33 26.71 -21.84 23.68
C ASN A 33 27.39 -21.14 24.87
N LYS A 34 28.48 -21.72 25.39
CA LYS A 34 29.25 -21.15 26.52
C LYS A 34 30.24 -20.05 26.11
N THR A 35 30.55 -19.93 24.83
CA THR A 35 31.52 -18.96 24.27
C THR A 35 30.94 -17.55 24.12
N TYR A 36 29.62 -17.42 24.16
CA TYR A 36 28.92 -16.15 23.97
C TYR A 36 28.23 -15.69 25.25
N GLN A 37 28.27 -14.40 25.52
CA GLN A 37 27.43 -13.76 26.53
C GLN A 37 26.23 -13.09 25.86
N PHE A 38 25.03 -13.46 26.28
CA PHE A 38 23.78 -12.92 25.76
C PHE A 38 23.28 -11.78 26.67
N SER A 39 23.05 -10.60 26.09
CA SER A 39 22.58 -9.40 26.82
C SER A 39 21.32 -8.83 26.20
N ILE A 40 20.32 -8.52 27.01
CA ILE A 40 19.02 -8.05 26.52
C ILE A 40 19.05 -6.52 26.36
N VAL A 41 18.61 -6.04 25.20
CA VAL A 41 18.36 -4.63 24.89
C VAL A 41 16.87 -4.43 24.74
N THR A 42 16.29 -3.56 25.57
CA THR A 42 14.85 -3.29 25.54
C THR A 42 14.52 -1.94 24.92
N ILE A 43 13.43 -1.89 24.15
CA ILE A 43 12.89 -0.65 23.59
C ILE A 43 11.38 -0.51 23.85
N ASP A 44 10.90 0.72 23.80
CA ASP A 44 9.48 1.02 23.72
C ASP A 44 9.03 0.98 22.25
N THR A 45 7.85 0.43 21.99
CA THR A 45 7.28 0.31 20.64
C THR A 45 6.02 1.17 20.50
N LEU A 46 5.67 1.59 19.30
CA LEU A 46 4.48 2.42 19.05
C LEU A 46 3.20 1.83 19.64
N GLY A 47 3.01 0.50 19.57
CA GLY A 47 1.84 -0.13 20.15
C GLY A 47 1.78 -0.06 21.69
N ASP A 48 2.92 0.07 22.38
CA ASP A 48 3.01 0.17 23.84
C ASP A 48 2.62 1.59 24.31
N LEU A 49 2.91 2.59 23.47
CA LEU A 49 2.62 4.00 23.73
C LEU A 49 1.16 4.36 23.40
N ILE A 50 0.52 3.66 22.45
CA ILE A 50 -0.85 3.96 22.00
C ILE A 50 -1.90 3.12 22.73
N ILE A 51 -2.30 3.56 23.92
CA ILE A 51 -3.28 2.87 24.78
C ILE A 51 -4.74 3.27 24.44
N SER A 52 -4.95 4.44 23.84
CA SER A 52 -6.26 5.10 23.68
C SER A 52 -7.12 4.61 22.49
N LYS A 53 -6.59 3.77 21.59
CA LYS A 53 -7.30 3.27 20.40
C LYS A 53 -7.37 1.72 20.35
N PRO A 54 -8.47 1.11 19.86
CA PRO A 54 -8.58 -0.34 19.67
C PRO A 54 -7.56 -0.92 18.68
N LEU A 55 -7.01 -2.11 18.96
CA LEU A 55 -5.91 -2.73 18.18
C LEU A 55 -6.25 -2.99 16.71
N TYR A 56 -7.49 -3.35 16.41
CA TYR A 56 -7.92 -3.68 15.04
C TYR A 56 -7.90 -2.46 14.10
N GLN A 57 -7.84 -1.23 14.62
CA GLN A 57 -7.72 0.00 13.83
C GLN A 57 -6.31 0.22 13.25
N PHE A 58 -5.31 -0.55 13.69
CA PHE A 58 -3.92 -0.41 13.25
C PHE A 58 -3.46 -1.54 12.32
N SER A 59 -4.41 -2.32 11.80
CA SER A 59 -4.13 -3.48 10.95
C SER A 59 -3.34 -3.10 9.69
N GLY A 60 -2.13 -3.64 9.54
CA GLY A 60 -1.24 -3.39 8.39
C GLY A 60 -0.02 -2.51 8.70
N ASN A 61 0.05 -1.89 9.88
CA ASN A 61 1.29 -1.27 10.38
C ASN A 61 2.01 -2.23 11.35
N PRO A 62 3.34 -2.42 11.22
CA PRO A 62 4.14 -3.18 12.18
C PRO A 62 4.23 -2.41 13.51
N LEU A 63 3.17 -2.46 14.32
CA LEU A 63 3.06 -1.79 15.62
C LEU A 63 4.12 -2.22 16.64
N TRP A 64 4.73 -3.39 16.41
CA TRP A 64 5.51 -4.12 17.41
C TRP A 64 6.87 -4.61 16.91
N THR A 65 7.12 -4.58 15.60
CA THR A 65 8.31 -5.21 14.99
C THR A 65 9.27 -4.17 14.42
N LYS A 66 8.77 -3.06 13.88
CA LYS A 66 9.57 -2.05 13.18
C LYS A 66 10.75 -1.51 14.00
N GLU A 67 10.53 -1.23 15.28
CA GLU A 67 11.59 -0.66 16.13
C GLU A 67 12.64 -1.72 16.51
N LEU A 68 12.26 -3.00 16.60
CA LEU A 68 13.19 -4.12 16.84
C LEU A 68 13.97 -4.46 15.55
N GLU A 69 13.30 -4.45 14.40
CA GLU A 69 13.92 -4.59 13.07
C GLU A 69 14.96 -3.48 12.84
N LYS A 70 14.71 -2.25 13.31
CA LYS A 70 15.72 -1.18 13.29
C LYS A 70 16.95 -1.51 14.14
N LEU A 71 16.80 -2.13 15.32
CA LEU A 71 17.96 -2.58 16.10
C LEU A 71 18.77 -3.64 15.36
N LEU A 72 18.09 -4.56 14.65
CA LEU A 72 18.73 -5.58 13.83
C LEU A 72 19.49 -4.95 12.65
N ILE A 73 18.90 -4.01 11.92
CA ILE A 73 19.53 -3.28 10.80
C ILE A 73 20.76 -2.50 11.26
N ASP A 74 20.60 -1.75 12.35
CA ASP A 74 21.69 -0.93 12.92
C ASP A 74 22.79 -1.79 13.58
N LYS A 75 22.64 -3.13 13.57
CA LYS A 75 23.50 -4.10 14.27
C LYS A 75 23.65 -3.81 15.76
N ARG A 76 22.66 -3.14 16.36
CA ARG A 76 22.55 -2.89 17.81
C ARG A 76 22.00 -4.08 18.56
N CYS A 77 21.31 -4.98 17.87
CA CYS A 77 21.08 -6.35 18.33
C CYS A 77 21.35 -7.36 17.22
N SER A 78 21.59 -8.61 17.64
CA SER A 78 21.88 -9.74 16.75
C SER A 78 20.62 -10.55 16.44
N ILE A 79 19.72 -10.63 17.42
CA ILE A 79 18.42 -11.30 17.30
C ILE A 79 17.33 -10.43 17.95
N ALA A 80 16.08 -10.61 17.52
CA ALA A 80 14.92 -10.02 18.16
C ALA A 80 13.93 -11.11 18.59
N VAL A 81 13.36 -10.99 19.79
CA VAL A 81 12.48 -12.02 20.38
C VAL A 81 11.04 -11.54 20.43
N HIS A 82 10.15 -12.35 19.89
CA HIS A 82 8.74 -12.01 19.72
C HIS A 82 7.82 -13.13 20.20
N SER A 83 6.61 -12.74 20.64
CA SER A 83 5.48 -13.66 20.60
C SER A 83 5.13 -13.92 19.13
N LEU A 84 5.16 -15.18 18.68
CA LEU A 84 5.06 -15.49 17.25
C LEU A 84 3.74 -15.02 16.62
N LYS A 85 2.64 -15.05 17.38
CA LYS A 85 1.34 -14.53 16.95
C LYS A 85 1.31 -13.02 16.64
N ASP A 86 2.28 -12.27 17.17
CA ASP A 86 2.38 -10.82 16.98
C ASP A 86 3.35 -10.48 15.82
N LEU A 87 4.04 -11.47 15.25
CA LEU A 87 4.86 -11.33 14.05
C LEU A 87 4.00 -11.45 12.79
N PRO A 88 4.14 -10.54 11.81
CA PRO A 88 3.45 -10.66 10.53
C PRO A 88 3.85 -11.95 9.80
N THR A 89 2.97 -12.47 8.94
CA THR A 89 3.21 -13.70 8.16
C THR A 89 4.35 -13.53 7.16
N SER A 90 4.48 -12.34 6.58
CA SER A 90 5.64 -11.91 5.79
C SER A 90 6.48 -10.95 6.63
N LEU A 91 7.76 -11.27 6.78
CA LEU A 91 8.75 -10.34 7.34
C LEU A 91 9.26 -9.40 6.23
N PRO A 92 9.84 -8.22 6.56
CA PRO A 92 10.51 -7.38 5.59
C PRO A 92 11.74 -8.07 4.99
N ASP A 93 12.15 -7.62 3.79
CA ASP A 93 13.33 -8.16 3.10
C ASP A 93 14.59 -8.03 3.97
N GLY A 94 15.39 -9.09 3.98
CA GLY A 94 16.62 -9.16 4.78
C GLY A 94 16.43 -9.72 6.19
N PHE A 95 15.21 -10.06 6.61
CA PHE A 95 14.93 -10.74 7.87
C PHE A 95 14.28 -12.10 7.68
N MET A 96 14.51 -12.99 8.63
CA MET A 96 13.89 -14.31 8.69
C MET A 96 13.63 -14.73 10.14
N ILE A 97 12.73 -15.70 10.32
CA ILE A 97 12.58 -16.39 11.61
C ILE A 97 13.69 -17.43 11.69
N GLY A 98 14.70 -17.19 12.53
CA GLY A 98 15.84 -18.08 12.71
C GLY A 98 15.52 -19.29 13.60
N ALA A 99 14.57 -19.16 14.53
CA ALA A 99 14.09 -20.27 15.36
C ALA A 99 12.68 -20.03 15.88
N ILE A 100 11.93 -21.13 16.06
CA ILE A 100 10.67 -21.17 16.81
C ILE A 100 10.85 -22.14 17.97
N LEU A 101 10.78 -21.62 19.20
CA LEU A 101 10.91 -22.43 20.41
C LEU A 101 9.65 -23.25 20.66
N GLU A 102 9.75 -24.25 21.54
CA GLU A 102 8.63 -25.07 21.98
C GLU A 102 7.45 -24.19 22.46
N ARG A 103 6.25 -24.48 21.92
CA ARG A 103 5.05 -23.72 22.27
C ARG A 103 4.51 -24.14 23.63
N LEU A 104 4.15 -23.15 24.44
CA LEU A 104 3.24 -23.36 25.57
C LEU A 104 1.79 -23.51 25.09
N ASP A 105 0.89 -23.85 26.01
CA ASP A 105 -0.53 -24.05 25.74
C ASP A 105 -1.12 -22.89 24.89
N PRO A 106 -1.51 -23.18 23.63
CA PRO A 106 -1.95 -22.16 22.69
C PRO A 106 -3.39 -21.69 22.98
N ARG A 107 -4.14 -22.39 23.85
CA ARG A 107 -5.54 -22.07 24.16
C ARG A 107 -5.68 -20.71 24.83
N ASP A 108 -6.90 -20.18 24.77
CA ASP A 108 -7.27 -19.01 25.56
C ASP A 108 -7.84 -19.44 26.92
N ALA A 109 -7.61 -18.63 27.94
CA ALA A 109 -8.02 -18.86 29.31
C ALA A 109 -9.10 -17.87 29.75
N LEU A 110 -10.11 -18.38 30.45
CA LEU A 110 -11.07 -17.62 31.22
C LEU A 110 -10.42 -17.20 32.55
N VAL A 111 -10.43 -15.90 32.82
CA VAL A 111 -9.99 -15.32 34.10
C VAL A 111 -11.16 -14.56 34.71
N ILE A 112 -11.62 -15.00 35.88
CA ILE A 112 -12.78 -14.40 36.56
C ILE A 112 -12.34 -13.34 37.57
N LYS A 113 -13.20 -12.32 37.74
CA LYS A 113 -13.01 -11.26 38.74
C LYS A 113 -12.97 -11.86 40.15
N LYS A 114 -12.02 -11.41 40.97
CA LYS A 114 -11.93 -11.85 42.37
C LYS A 114 -13.25 -11.62 43.10
N GLY A 115 -13.65 -12.60 43.92
CA GLY A 115 -14.92 -12.60 44.66
C GLY A 115 -16.11 -13.19 43.90
N LEU A 116 -15.94 -13.54 42.63
CA LEU A 116 -16.92 -14.32 41.87
C LEU A 116 -16.49 -15.80 41.81
N HIS A 117 -17.45 -16.72 41.87
CA HIS A 117 -17.21 -18.17 42.01
C HIS A 117 -17.72 -19.00 40.83
N TYR A 118 -17.68 -18.44 39.61
CA TYR A 118 -17.99 -19.17 38.39
C TYR A 118 -16.83 -20.11 38.03
N LYS A 119 -17.12 -21.30 37.46
CA LYS A 119 -16.11 -22.32 37.15
C LYS A 119 -15.89 -22.50 35.64
N CYS A 120 -16.84 -22.08 34.82
CA CYS A 120 -16.70 -22.08 33.38
C CYS A 120 -17.46 -20.93 32.74
N LEU A 121 -17.24 -20.71 31.44
CA LEU A 121 -17.86 -19.65 30.68
C LEU A 121 -19.38 -19.80 30.61
N LYS A 122 -19.89 -21.02 30.68
CA LYS A 122 -21.34 -21.34 30.70
C LYS A 122 -22.03 -20.92 32.00
N ASP A 123 -21.29 -20.81 33.09
CA ASP A 123 -21.85 -20.41 34.40
C ASP A 123 -22.13 -18.90 34.49
N LEU A 124 -21.63 -18.11 33.51
CA LEU A 124 -21.78 -16.67 33.54
C LEU A 124 -23.25 -16.27 33.31
N PRO A 125 -23.83 -15.42 34.17
CA PRO A 125 -25.18 -14.88 33.97
C PRO A 125 -25.32 -14.15 32.64
N GLU A 126 -26.55 -14.08 32.12
CA GLU A 126 -26.86 -13.27 30.95
C GLU A 126 -26.39 -11.83 31.13
N LYS A 127 -25.93 -11.21 30.03
CA LYS A 127 -25.39 -9.85 29.98
C LYS A 127 -24.10 -9.63 30.79
N SER A 128 -23.46 -10.70 31.29
CA SER A 128 -22.11 -10.61 31.86
C SER A 128 -21.13 -9.99 30.86
N ILE A 129 -20.26 -9.10 31.37
CA ILE A 129 -19.33 -8.33 30.54
C ILE A 129 -17.97 -9.04 30.48
N VAL A 130 -17.62 -9.54 29.30
CA VAL A 130 -16.36 -10.21 28.98
C VAL A 130 -15.36 -9.18 28.42
N GLY A 131 -14.20 -9.05 29.07
CA GLY A 131 -13.13 -8.16 28.66
C GLY A 131 -12.16 -8.83 27.67
N THR A 132 -12.16 -8.38 26.42
CA THR A 132 -11.17 -8.76 25.40
C THR A 132 -11.18 -7.75 24.25
N SER A 133 -10.00 -7.48 23.67
CA SER A 133 -9.86 -6.66 22.46
C SER A 133 -9.47 -7.46 21.21
N SER A 134 -9.53 -8.80 21.29
CA SER A 134 -9.29 -9.67 20.14
C SER A 134 -10.58 -9.90 19.39
N ILE A 135 -10.65 -9.42 18.15
CA ILE A 135 -11.83 -9.62 17.28
C ILE A 135 -12.11 -11.10 17.03
N ARG A 136 -11.07 -11.96 16.98
CA ARG A 136 -11.20 -13.42 16.88
C ARG A 136 -11.99 -13.98 18.06
N ARG A 137 -11.60 -13.60 19.28
CA ARG A 137 -12.28 -14.04 20.51
C ARG A 137 -13.72 -13.56 20.53
N ILE A 138 -13.94 -12.28 20.22
CA ILE A 138 -15.28 -11.69 20.22
C ILE A 138 -16.19 -12.41 19.22
N ALA A 139 -15.73 -12.63 17.98
CA ALA A 139 -16.55 -13.25 16.93
C ALA A 139 -16.95 -14.70 17.28
N GLN A 140 -15.99 -15.53 17.70
CA GLN A 140 -16.26 -16.92 18.07
C GLN A 140 -17.11 -17.04 19.35
N LEU A 141 -16.89 -16.16 20.34
CA LEU A 141 -17.66 -16.18 21.58
C LEU A 141 -19.07 -15.61 21.40
N ARG A 142 -19.28 -14.59 20.55
CA ARG A 142 -20.63 -14.10 20.21
C ARG A 142 -21.48 -15.18 19.55
N ARG A 143 -20.86 -16.01 18.70
CA ARG A 143 -21.52 -17.16 18.07
C ARG A 143 -21.97 -18.20 19.09
N ASN A 144 -21.09 -18.56 20.04
CA ASN A 144 -21.36 -19.62 21.01
C ASN A 144 -22.16 -19.13 22.24
N PHE A 145 -22.08 -17.84 22.56
CA PHE A 145 -22.66 -17.21 23.75
C PHE A 145 -23.25 -15.83 23.43
N PRO A 146 -24.33 -15.74 22.63
CA PRO A 146 -24.92 -14.47 22.20
C PRO A 146 -25.46 -13.61 23.35
N MET A 147 -25.72 -14.22 24.52
CA MET A 147 -26.20 -13.53 25.72
C MET A 147 -25.11 -12.74 26.46
N LEU A 148 -23.82 -12.92 26.12
CA LEU A 148 -22.71 -12.23 26.76
C LEU A 148 -22.40 -10.89 26.08
N LEU A 149 -21.99 -9.90 26.88
CA LEU A 149 -21.55 -8.59 26.38
C LEU A 149 -20.03 -8.55 26.31
N PHE A 150 -19.48 -7.94 25.26
CA PHE A 150 -18.03 -7.83 25.07
C PHE A 150 -17.60 -6.37 25.13
N LYS A 151 -16.61 -6.06 25.98
CA LYS A 151 -16.00 -4.73 26.07
C LYS A 151 -14.50 -4.81 25.87
N ASP A 152 -13.97 -3.82 25.15
CA ASP A 152 -12.53 -3.68 24.93
C ASP A 152 -11.78 -3.51 26.25
N ILE A 153 -10.59 -4.11 26.36
CA ILE A 153 -9.69 -3.90 27.50
C ILE A 153 -8.23 -3.84 27.01
N ARG A 154 -7.60 -2.68 27.23
CA ARG A 154 -6.23 -2.38 26.79
C ARG A 154 -5.24 -2.38 27.96
N GLY A 155 -3.97 -2.57 27.65
CA GLY A 155 -2.86 -2.72 28.60
C GLY A 155 -2.13 -4.07 28.43
N ASN A 156 -1.04 -4.27 29.16
CA ASN A 156 -0.39 -5.58 29.32
C ASN A 156 -1.25 -6.51 30.20
N ILE A 157 -0.87 -7.78 30.33
CA ILE A 157 -1.66 -8.79 31.08
C ILE A 157 -1.87 -8.35 32.53
N THR A 158 -0.81 -7.92 33.23
CA THR A 158 -0.85 -7.50 34.63
C THR A 158 -1.80 -6.32 34.85
N THR A 159 -1.75 -5.30 33.98
CA THR A 159 -2.67 -4.14 34.07
C THR A 159 -4.12 -4.51 33.76
N ARG A 160 -4.37 -5.46 32.84
CA ARG A 160 -5.73 -5.95 32.56
C ARG A 160 -6.31 -6.70 33.74
N ILE A 161 -5.52 -7.55 34.39
CA ILE A 161 -5.94 -8.27 35.60
C ILE A 161 -6.25 -7.29 36.74
N LYS A 162 -5.40 -6.27 36.94
CA LYS A 162 -5.70 -5.19 37.90
C LYS A 162 -7.01 -4.48 37.58
N LYS A 163 -7.26 -4.17 36.30
CA LYS A 163 -8.54 -3.59 35.84
C LYS A 163 -9.73 -4.53 36.04
N LEU A 164 -9.55 -5.84 35.94
CA LEU A 164 -10.61 -6.82 36.22
C LEU A 164 -10.96 -6.80 37.70
N ASP A 165 -9.95 -6.88 38.56
CA ASP A 165 -10.11 -7.01 40.00
C ASP A 165 -10.52 -5.71 40.70
N ASP A 166 -10.46 -4.56 40.02
CA ASP A 166 -10.96 -3.28 40.54
C ASP A 166 -12.48 -3.40 40.90
N PRO A 167 -12.90 -3.04 42.12
CA PRO A 167 -14.32 -3.09 42.50
C PRO A 167 -15.23 -2.32 41.55
N LYS A 168 -14.77 -1.17 41.02
CA LYS A 168 -15.52 -0.33 40.06
C LYS A 168 -15.48 -0.86 38.63
N SER A 169 -14.73 -1.94 38.39
CA SER A 169 -14.62 -2.56 37.08
C SER A 169 -15.94 -3.14 36.59
N PRO A 170 -16.36 -2.83 35.35
CA PRO A 170 -17.55 -3.41 34.76
C PRO A 170 -17.35 -4.85 34.28
N TYR A 171 -16.12 -5.38 34.25
CA TYR A 171 -15.84 -6.72 33.70
C TYR A 171 -16.16 -7.83 34.71
N THR A 172 -16.91 -8.83 34.28
CA THR A 172 -17.14 -10.07 35.06
C THR A 172 -15.95 -11.03 34.91
N CYS A 173 -15.38 -11.09 33.71
CA CYS A 173 -14.24 -11.93 33.39
C CYS A 173 -13.41 -11.35 32.23
N LEU A 174 -12.22 -11.89 32.01
CA LEU A 174 -11.37 -11.64 30.85
C LEU A 174 -11.12 -12.95 30.09
N ILE A 175 -10.93 -12.83 28.78
CA ILE A 175 -10.36 -13.92 27.97
C ILE A 175 -8.95 -13.51 27.55
N LEU A 176 -7.94 -14.25 28.03
CA LEU A 176 -6.52 -13.99 27.81
C LEU A 176 -5.83 -15.22 27.20
N ALA A 177 -4.61 -15.09 26.68
CA ALA A 177 -3.89 -16.26 26.16
C ALA A 177 -3.30 -17.05 27.33
N SER A 178 -3.52 -18.37 27.39
CA SER A 178 -3.02 -19.22 28.47
C SER A 178 -1.50 -19.13 28.60
N ALA A 179 -0.77 -19.26 27.48
CA ALA A 179 0.68 -19.10 27.43
C ALA A 179 1.22 -17.76 27.99
N GLY A 180 0.44 -16.68 27.93
CA GLY A 180 0.84 -15.39 28.51
C GLY A 180 0.74 -15.35 30.02
N LEU A 181 -0.29 -16.01 30.58
CA LEU A 181 -0.47 -16.16 32.03
C LEU A 181 0.59 -17.10 32.62
N LEU A 182 0.83 -18.24 31.97
CA LEU A 182 1.85 -19.22 32.40
C LEU A 182 3.25 -18.59 32.48
N ARG A 183 3.65 -17.79 31.48
CA ARG A 183 4.95 -17.11 31.48
C ARG A 183 5.12 -16.07 32.58
N LEU A 184 4.01 -15.49 33.06
CA LEU A 184 4.01 -14.52 34.14
C LEU A 184 3.83 -15.17 35.52
N GLY A 185 3.73 -16.51 35.60
CA GLY A 185 3.45 -17.21 36.86
C GLY A 185 2.04 -16.90 37.40
N LEU A 186 1.06 -16.73 36.50
CA LEU A 186 -0.34 -16.43 36.81
C LEU A 186 -1.26 -17.60 36.42
N ASP A 187 -0.75 -18.82 36.52
CA ASP A 187 -1.47 -20.08 36.29
C ASP A 187 -2.70 -20.23 37.20
N ASP A 188 -2.58 -19.81 38.46
CA ASP A 188 -3.66 -19.76 39.46
C ASP A 188 -4.88 -18.94 39.01
N ARG A 189 -4.69 -17.99 38.10
CA ARG A 189 -5.77 -17.15 37.56
C ARG A 189 -6.58 -17.82 36.46
N ILE A 190 -6.15 -18.96 35.94
CA ILE A 190 -6.83 -19.69 34.86
C ILE A 190 -7.97 -20.52 35.48
N VAL A 191 -9.22 -20.12 35.22
CA VAL A 191 -10.39 -20.87 35.67
C VAL A 191 -10.77 -21.97 34.67
N GLU A 192 -10.76 -21.64 33.37
CA GLU A 192 -11.07 -22.58 32.30
C GLU A 192 -10.15 -22.31 31.10
N ARG A 193 -9.75 -23.37 30.39
CA ARG A 193 -9.08 -23.26 29.09
C ARG A 193 -10.09 -23.56 28.00
N LEU A 194 -10.32 -22.59 27.12
CA LEU A 194 -11.28 -22.69 26.04
C LEU A 194 -10.67 -23.43 24.85
N GLU A 195 -11.41 -24.37 24.27
CA GLU A 195 -10.99 -25.20 23.14
C GLU A 195 -12.12 -25.38 22.11
N SER A 196 -11.82 -26.06 20.99
CA SER A 196 -12.83 -26.39 19.96
C SER A 196 -14.00 -27.18 20.57
N PRO A 197 -15.26 -26.89 20.20
CA PRO A 197 -15.71 -25.94 19.17
C PRO A 197 -15.97 -24.51 19.69
N ILE A 198 -15.72 -24.25 20.98
CA ILE A 198 -16.05 -22.97 21.63
C ILE A 198 -15.12 -21.85 21.15
N LEU A 199 -13.80 -22.09 21.17
CA LEU A 199 -12.83 -21.08 20.79
C LEU A 199 -11.53 -21.71 20.29
N LEU A 200 -11.27 -21.54 18.99
CA LEU A 200 -10.01 -21.89 18.35
C LEU A 200 -9.00 -20.74 18.53
N HIS A 201 -7.75 -21.08 18.83
CA HIS A 201 -6.69 -20.13 19.18
C HIS A 201 -6.21 -19.28 17.99
N ALA A 202 -5.37 -18.28 18.26
CA ALA A 202 -4.75 -17.50 17.18
C ALA A 202 -3.58 -18.26 16.54
N VAL A 203 -3.28 -17.95 15.28
CA VAL A 203 -2.10 -18.42 14.54
C VAL A 203 -0.82 -18.06 15.29
N GLY A 204 0.07 -19.03 15.51
CA GLY A 204 1.32 -18.85 16.24
C GLY A 204 1.16 -18.56 17.73
N GLN A 205 -0.05 -18.72 18.31
CA GLN A 205 -0.26 -18.47 19.74
C GLN A 205 0.51 -19.50 20.57
N GLY A 206 1.16 -19.04 21.63
CA GLY A 206 1.93 -19.91 22.53
C GLY A 206 3.39 -20.09 22.14
N ALA A 207 3.76 -19.91 20.87
CA ALA A 207 5.14 -20.00 20.40
C ALA A 207 5.93 -18.68 20.57
N ILE A 208 7.25 -18.79 20.73
CA ILE A 208 8.21 -17.68 20.69
C ILE A 208 8.96 -17.78 19.37
N GLY A 209 8.95 -16.69 18.59
CA GLY A 209 9.72 -16.56 17.36
C GLY A 209 10.96 -15.71 17.60
N VAL A 210 12.10 -16.16 17.08
CA VAL A 210 13.36 -15.42 17.08
C VAL A 210 13.65 -14.92 15.67
N GLU A 211 13.63 -13.61 15.48
CA GLU A 211 13.93 -12.94 14.22
C GLU A 211 15.42 -12.61 14.13
N VAL A 212 16.00 -12.81 12.95
CA VAL A 212 17.42 -12.60 12.65
C VAL A 212 17.57 -12.06 11.22
N ARG A 213 18.71 -11.43 10.92
CA ARG A 213 19.05 -11.02 9.55
C ARG A 213 19.43 -12.23 8.69
N CYS A 214 18.99 -12.24 7.44
CA CYS A 214 19.30 -13.29 6.47
C CYS A 214 20.79 -13.40 6.14
N ASP A 215 21.57 -12.32 6.31
CA ASP A 215 23.01 -12.28 6.04
C ASP A 215 23.88 -12.71 7.23
N ASP A 216 23.31 -12.84 8.43
CA ASP A 216 24.05 -13.21 9.64
C ASP A 216 24.07 -14.73 9.87
N ILE A 217 24.85 -15.41 9.03
CA ILE A 217 24.96 -16.89 9.02
C ILE A 217 25.44 -17.43 10.37
N ILE A 218 26.36 -16.72 11.04
CA ILE A 218 26.90 -17.11 12.34
C ILE A 218 25.77 -17.16 13.38
N VAL A 219 24.96 -16.11 13.45
CA VAL A 219 23.84 -16.06 14.41
C VAL A 219 22.76 -17.06 14.03
N GLN A 220 22.49 -17.28 12.74
CA GLN A 220 21.57 -18.34 12.30
C GLN A 220 22.01 -19.73 12.78
N ASP A 221 23.30 -20.05 12.68
CA ASP A 221 23.83 -21.32 13.17
C ASP A 221 23.69 -21.47 14.69
N LEU A 222 23.90 -20.38 15.44
CA LEU A 222 23.70 -20.37 16.90
C LEU A 222 22.24 -20.60 17.32
N LEU A 223 21.28 -20.26 16.45
CA LEU A 223 19.85 -20.41 16.73
C LEU A 223 19.30 -21.81 16.43
N LYS A 224 19.95 -22.59 15.55
CA LYS A 224 19.49 -23.93 15.14
C LYS A 224 19.06 -24.84 16.31
N PRO A 225 19.82 -24.94 17.42
CA PRO A 225 19.45 -25.81 18.55
C PRO A 225 18.16 -25.39 19.28
N LEU A 226 17.73 -24.13 19.14
CA LEU A 226 16.51 -23.64 19.78
C LEU A 226 15.23 -24.06 19.04
N ASN A 227 15.35 -24.51 17.79
CA ASN A 227 14.19 -24.73 16.94
C ASN A 227 13.49 -26.04 17.32
N HIS A 228 12.28 -25.95 17.86
CA HIS A 228 11.47 -27.12 18.21
C HIS A 228 10.63 -27.54 17.02
N MET A 229 11.08 -28.57 16.30
CA MET A 229 10.50 -28.99 15.01
C MET A 229 8.98 -29.23 15.01
N PRO A 230 8.38 -29.93 15.99
CA PRO A 230 6.92 -30.08 16.05
C PRO A 230 6.17 -28.75 16.11
N THR A 231 6.69 -27.79 16.89
CA THR A 231 6.09 -26.45 16.97
C THR A 231 6.33 -25.65 15.71
N PHE A 232 7.53 -25.74 15.14
CA PHE A 232 7.91 -25.08 13.90
C PHE A 232 6.97 -25.48 12.76
N LEU A 233 6.76 -26.78 12.53
CA LEU A 233 5.88 -27.29 11.47
C LEU A 233 4.41 -26.90 11.68
N CYS A 234 3.91 -26.99 12.92
CA CYS A 234 2.58 -26.50 13.27
C CYS A 234 2.44 -25.01 12.89
N CYS A 235 3.33 -24.17 13.38
CA CYS A 235 3.27 -22.73 13.18
C CYS A 235 3.49 -22.33 11.72
N LEU A 236 4.33 -23.06 10.98
CA LEU A 236 4.53 -22.84 9.55
C LEU A 236 3.23 -23.09 8.79
N ALA A 237 2.54 -24.21 9.04
CA ALA A 237 1.25 -24.50 8.41
C ALA A 237 0.17 -23.47 8.78
N GLU A 238 0.07 -23.09 10.06
CA GLU A 238 -0.86 -22.06 10.54
C GLU A 238 -0.61 -20.70 9.86
N ARG A 239 0.66 -20.32 9.72
CA ARG A 239 1.07 -19.05 9.09
C ARG A 239 0.85 -19.06 7.58
N SER A 240 1.07 -20.19 6.90
CA SER A 240 0.77 -20.34 5.46
C SER A 240 -0.72 -20.21 5.16
N LEU A 241 -1.59 -20.80 6.00
CA LEU A 241 -3.04 -20.60 5.93
C LEU A 241 -3.40 -19.11 6.02
N MET A 242 -2.90 -18.43 7.06
CA MET A 242 -3.20 -17.01 7.30
C MET A 242 -2.66 -16.11 6.18
N SER A 243 -1.47 -16.41 5.65
CA SER A 243 -0.87 -15.70 4.53
C SER A 243 -1.71 -15.83 3.25
N LYS A 244 -2.23 -17.02 2.97
CA LYS A 244 -3.06 -17.30 1.77
C LYS A 244 -4.41 -16.59 1.82
N LEU A 245 -4.99 -16.45 3.02
CA LEU A 245 -6.26 -15.73 3.24
C LEU A 245 -6.10 -14.20 3.32
N GLU A 246 -4.91 -13.66 2.96
CA GLU A 246 -4.53 -12.25 3.10
C GLU A 246 -4.78 -11.69 4.52
N GLY A 247 -4.64 -12.55 5.53
CA GLY A 247 -4.89 -12.21 6.91
C GLY A 247 -3.67 -11.65 7.62
N GLY A 248 -3.73 -10.39 8.02
CA GLY A 248 -2.92 -9.90 9.13
C GLY A 248 -3.53 -10.30 10.49
N CYS A 249 -2.97 -9.79 11.59
CA CYS A 249 -3.46 -9.93 12.98
C CYS A 249 -4.89 -9.39 13.24
N SER A 250 -5.66 -9.10 12.19
CA SER A 250 -6.89 -8.31 12.21
C SER A 250 -8.02 -8.97 11.43
N ILE A 251 -7.94 -10.29 11.27
CA ILE A 251 -9.02 -11.15 10.79
C ILE A 251 -9.49 -12.05 11.96
N PRO A 252 -10.81 -12.28 12.14
CA PRO A 252 -11.33 -13.21 13.15
C PRO A 252 -11.15 -14.68 12.73
N ILE A 253 -9.90 -15.06 12.43
CA ILE A 253 -9.50 -16.44 12.12
C ILE A 253 -9.11 -17.16 13.41
N GLY A 254 -9.73 -18.31 13.67
CA GLY A 254 -9.35 -19.24 14.73
C GLY A 254 -8.74 -20.49 14.13
N ILE A 255 -7.69 -21.02 14.76
CA ILE A 255 -7.02 -22.25 14.35
C ILE A 255 -6.79 -23.18 15.54
N GLN A 256 -6.76 -24.48 15.27
CA GLN A 256 -6.32 -25.50 16.21
C GLN A 256 -5.43 -26.49 15.47
N THR A 257 -4.25 -26.76 16.04
CA THR A 257 -3.28 -27.70 15.47
C THR A 257 -2.85 -28.74 16.48
N LYS A 258 -2.83 -30.01 16.05
CA LYS A 258 -2.31 -31.15 16.82
C LYS A 258 -1.35 -31.93 15.93
N PHE A 259 -0.12 -32.11 16.40
CA PHE A 259 0.90 -32.90 15.74
C PHE A 259 1.14 -34.17 16.55
N ASP A 260 0.89 -35.32 15.94
CA ASP A 260 1.03 -36.64 16.58
C ASP A 260 1.85 -37.54 15.67
N GLY A 261 3.07 -37.89 16.11
CA GLY A 261 4.08 -38.48 15.24
C GLY A 261 4.39 -37.56 14.05
N ASN A 262 4.03 -37.99 12.85
CA ASN A 262 4.16 -37.22 11.61
C ASN A 262 2.82 -36.63 11.11
N LEU A 263 1.70 -36.91 11.79
CA LEU A 263 0.38 -36.48 11.35
C LEU A 263 0.04 -35.11 11.92
N LEU A 264 -0.04 -34.10 11.06
CA LEU A 264 -0.53 -32.77 11.42
C LEU A 264 -2.01 -32.65 11.12
N LYS A 265 -2.82 -32.49 12.18
CA LYS A 265 -4.24 -32.17 12.09
C LYS A 265 -4.45 -30.68 12.30
N MET A 266 -5.19 -30.05 11.41
CA MET A 266 -5.52 -28.62 11.46
C MET A 266 -7.03 -28.43 11.33
N GLU A 267 -7.59 -27.62 12.22
CA GLU A 267 -8.97 -27.12 12.13
C GLU A 267 -8.91 -25.59 12.11
N SER A 268 -9.68 -24.95 11.23
CA SER A 268 -9.75 -23.50 11.15
C SER A 268 -11.18 -23.02 10.96
N ILE A 269 -11.48 -21.87 11.57
CA ILE A 269 -12.77 -21.19 11.47
C ILE A 269 -12.57 -19.70 11.18
N ILE A 270 -13.43 -19.14 10.34
CA ILE A 270 -13.55 -17.70 10.12
C ILE A 270 -14.99 -17.33 10.44
N VAL A 271 -15.18 -16.34 11.31
CA VAL A 271 -16.50 -15.92 11.81
C VAL A 271 -16.72 -14.44 11.53
N SER A 272 -17.91 -14.03 11.13
CA SER A 272 -18.27 -12.61 11.01
C SER A 272 -18.22 -11.90 12.38
N LEU A 273 -18.01 -10.58 12.41
CA LEU A 273 -17.84 -9.82 13.67
C LEU A 273 -19.07 -9.87 14.59
N ASP A 274 -20.26 -10.04 14.03
CA ASP A 274 -21.52 -10.22 14.75
C ASP A 274 -21.76 -11.68 15.19
N GLY A 275 -20.96 -12.64 14.72
CA GLY A 275 -21.06 -14.06 15.06
C GLY A 275 -22.06 -14.86 14.21
N THR A 276 -22.77 -14.23 13.27
CA THR A 276 -23.90 -14.83 12.54
C THR A 276 -23.47 -15.76 11.40
N GLN A 277 -22.41 -15.41 10.68
CA GLN A 277 -21.86 -16.20 9.58
C GLN A 277 -20.52 -16.83 10.01
N SER A 278 -20.29 -18.07 9.58
CA SER A 278 -19.00 -18.73 9.79
C SER A 278 -18.72 -19.75 8.71
N VAL A 279 -17.45 -19.90 8.38
CA VAL A 279 -16.94 -21.01 7.58
C VAL A 279 -15.90 -21.76 8.39
N ASN A 280 -15.99 -23.08 8.42
CA ASN A 280 -15.04 -23.96 9.08
C ASN A 280 -14.57 -25.07 8.14
N SER A 281 -13.32 -25.49 8.35
CA SER A 281 -12.74 -26.61 7.65
C SER A 281 -11.71 -27.29 8.54
N SER A 282 -11.49 -28.58 8.28
CA SER A 282 -10.44 -29.36 8.93
C SER A 282 -9.75 -30.23 7.89
N MET A 283 -8.44 -30.39 8.04
CA MET A 283 -7.62 -31.25 7.21
C MET A 283 -6.56 -31.93 8.07
N SER A 284 -6.11 -33.10 7.63
CA SER A 284 -5.02 -33.84 8.25
C SER A 284 -4.09 -34.34 7.16
N MET A 285 -2.79 -34.20 7.36
CA MET A 285 -1.79 -34.67 6.41
C MET A 285 -0.53 -35.10 7.14
N GLU A 286 0.16 -36.09 6.60
CA GLU A 286 1.52 -36.40 7.06
C GLU A 286 2.46 -35.25 6.66
N VAL A 287 3.26 -34.78 7.61
CA VAL A 287 4.15 -33.63 7.45
C VAL A 287 5.53 -34.03 7.96
N LEU A 288 6.48 -34.18 7.02
CA LEU A 288 7.85 -34.58 7.31
C LEU A 288 8.84 -33.41 7.13
N LYS A 289 8.46 -32.41 6.34
CA LYS A 289 9.27 -31.26 5.96
C LYS A 289 8.44 -29.99 5.82
N ASP A 290 9.13 -28.86 5.75
CA ASP A 290 8.56 -27.52 5.64
C ASP A 290 7.55 -27.38 4.49
N SER A 291 7.85 -27.96 3.32
CA SER A 291 6.96 -27.89 2.16
C SER A 291 5.61 -28.56 2.41
N ASP A 292 5.57 -29.59 3.25
CA ASP A 292 4.33 -30.32 3.56
C ASP A 292 3.46 -29.49 4.51
N ALA A 293 4.07 -28.87 5.52
CA ALA A 293 3.38 -27.95 6.41
C ALA A 293 2.76 -26.77 5.64
N ILE A 294 3.54 -26.15 4.74
CA ILE A 294 3.06 -25.05 3.87
C ILE A 294 1.88 -25.52 3.01
N LYS A 295 2.02 -26.70 2.37
CA LYS A 295 0.98 -27.28 1.51
C LYS A 295 -0.32 -27.52 2.28
N LEU A 296 -0.25 -28.09 3.49
CA LEU A 296 -1.44 -28.31 4.32
C LEU A 296 -2.15 -26.99 4.66
N GLY A 297 -1.39 -25.96 5.04
CA GLY A 297 -1.92 -24.63 5.31
C GLY A 297 -2.61 -24.01 4.09
N VAL A 298 -2.00 -24.11 2.90
CA VAL A 298 -2.59 -23.58 1.65
C VAL A 298 -3.85 -24.34 1.25
N LEU A 299 -3.85 -25.68 1.33
CA LEU A 299 -5.02 -26.50 1.00
C LEU A 299 -6.22 -26.20 1.90
N LEU A 300 -5.98 -26.05 3.20
CA LEU A 300 -7.03 -25.70 4.15
C LEU A 300 -7.60 -24.29 3.87
N ALA A 301 -6.75 -23.35 3.44
CA ALA A 301 -7.19 -22.01 3.06
C ALA A 301 -8.04 -22.03 1.79
N ASP A 302 -7.63 -22.78 0.77
CA ASP A 302 -8.37 -22.92 -0.48
C ASP A 302 -9.75 -23.56 -0.24
N ASP A 303 -9.87 -24.52 0.67
CA ASP A 303 -11.17 -25.10 1.06
C ASP A 303 -12.06 -24.09 1.78
N LEU A 304 -11.50 -23.29 2.71
CA LEU A 304 -12.24 -22.19 3.35
C LEU A 304 -12.72 -21.15 2.33
N ILE A 305 -11.88 -20.81 1.34
CA ILE A 305 -12.23 -19.89 0.25
C ILE A 305 -13.40 -20.45 -0.56
N LYS A 306 -13.36 -21.73 -0.96
CA LYS A 306 -14.47 -22.40 -1.67
C LYS A 306 -15.78 -22.39 -0.88
N LYS A 307 -15.70 -22.43 0.46
CA LYS A 307 -16.85 -22.35 1.36
C LYS A 307 -17.37 -20.93 1.62
N GLY A 308 -16.80 -19.90 0.99
CA GLY A 308 -17.25 -18.51 1.11
C GLY A 308 -16.48 -17.68 2.14
N ALA A 309 -15.26 -18.08 2.53
CA ALA A 309 -14.44 -17.29 3.46
C ALA A 309 -14.25 -15.83 2.99
N LEU A 310 -14.01 -15.62 1.70
CA LEU A 310 -13.70 -14.30 1.16
C LEU A 310 -14.84 -13.30 1.36
N ASP A 311 -16.09 -13.74 1.33
CA ASP A 311 -17.25 -12.87 1.53
C ASP A 311 -17.32 -12.34 2.96
N ILE A 312 -17.09 -13.22 3.94
CA ILE A 312 -16.99 -12.84 5.36
C ILE A 312 -15.82 -11.85 5.54
N LEU A 313 -14.66 -12.14 4.96
CA LEU A 313 -13.48 -11.28 5.07
C LEU A 313 -13.67 -9.91 4.40
N TYR A 314 -14.34 -9.86 3.24
CA TYR A 314 -14.64 -8.63 2.53
C TYR A 314 -15.59 -7.73 3.34
N ASN A 315 -16.66 -8.30 3.90
CA ASN A 315 -17.61 -7.56 4.74
C ASN A 315 -16.95 -6.98 5.99
N ILE A 316 -16.01 -7.70 6.59
CA ILE A 316 -15.24 -7.22 7.74
C ILE A 316 -14.32 -6.05 7.35
N LYS A 317 -13.63 -6.14 6.21
CA LYS A 317 -12.82 -5.04 5.67
C LYS A 317 -13.71 -3.79 5.43
N ALA A 318 -14.90 -3.97 4.85
CA ALA A 318 -15.84 -2.89 4.56
C ALA A 318 -16.48 -2.25 5.81
N LEU A 319 -16.87 -3.04 6.82
CA LEU A 319 -17.41 -2.54 8.09
C LEU A 319 -16.35 -1.78 8.90
N ARG A 320 -15.09 -2.20 8.82
CA ARG A 320 -13.95 -1.55 9.49
C ARG A 320 -13.70 -0.14 8.95
N ASP A 321 -13.85 0.05 7.64
CA ASP A 321 -13.70 1.37 7.03
C ASP A 321 -14.81 2.33 7.48
N LYS A 322 -15.99 1.81 7.90
CA LYS A 322 -17.09 2.58 8.49
C LYS A 322 -16.91 2.89 9.98
N ASP A 323 -16.52 1.91 10.81
CA ASP A 323 -16.33 2.10 12.27
C ASP A 323 -15.18 3.08 12.61
N THR A 324 -14.20 3.19 11.71
CA THR A 324 -13.09 4.14 11.84
C THR A 324 -13.57 5.59 11.63
N GLN A 325 -14.66 5.79 10.88
CA GLN A 325 -15.31 7.10 10.69
C GLN A 325 -16.22 7.49 11.87
N ILE A 326 -16.81 6.51 12.59
CA ILE A 326 -17.79 6.74 13.67
C ILE A 326 -17.13 7.02 15.03
N LYS A 327 -15.90 6.56 15.30
CA LYS A 327 -15.22 6.79 16.60
C LYS A 327 -14.38 8.07 16.70
N MET A 328 -14.15 8.81 15.60
CA MET A 328 -13.49 10.14 15.64
C MET A 328 -14.42 11.27 16.14
N THR A 329 -15.59 10.88 16.60
CA THR A 329 -16.78 11.71 16.78
C THR A 329 -17.05 12.06 18.23
N ASP A 330 -16.63 11.19 19.15
CA ASP A 330 -17.15 11.15 20.52
C ASP A 330 -16.05 11.39 21.58
N GLY A 331 -14.94 12.03 21.21
CA GLY A 331 -13.83 12.27 22.12
C GLY A 331 -13.21 13.65 21.95
N ASN A 332 -13.86 14.69 22.50
CA ASN A 332 -13.21 15.78 23.25
C ASN A 332 -14.25 16.83 23.72
N ILE A 333 -14.67 16.72 24.98
CA ILE A 333 -15.09 17.85 25.80
C ILE A 333 -14.04 18.00 26.88
N GLN A 334 -13.13 18.96 26.73
CA GLN A 334 -12.54 19.72 27.85
C GLN A 334 -11.80 20.96 27.34
N LYS A 335 -12.03 22.07 28.04
CA LYS A 335 -11.81 23.47 27.66
C LYS A 335 -10.34 23.92 27.82
N GLY A 336 -9.94 24.83 26.92
CA GLY A 336 -9.23 26.08 27.26
C GLY A 336 -7.70 26.06 27.19
N PHE A 337 -7.10 26.77 26.23
CA PHE A 337 -6.65 28.17 26.37
C PHE A 337 -5.96 28.64 25.07
N LEU A 338 -6.44 29.77 24.55
CA LEU A 338 -5.86 30.51 23.43
C LEU A 338 -4.86 31.54 23.97
N THR A 339 -3.65 31.61 23.42
CA THR A 339 -2.89 32.88 23.41
C THR A 339 -2.06 33.03 22.14
N LYS A 340 -2.46 34.04 21.34
CA LYS A 340 -1.68 35.06 20.64
C LYS A 340 -0.30 34.65 20.10
N GLU A 341 -0.19 34.55 18.78
CA GLU A 341 0.82 35.29 17.98
C GLU A 341 0.57 35.13 16.46
N THR A 342 -0.30 35.99 15.91
CA THR A 342 -0.55 36.13 14.46
C THR A 342 -0.20 37.52 13.95
N LYS A 343 0.82 38.19 14.49
CA LYS A 343 1.23 39.49 13.94
C LYS A 343 2.74 39.59 13.96
N VAL A 344 3.35 39.27 12.81
CA VAL A 344 4.49 39.98 12.21
C VAL A 344 4.86 39.28 10.89
N LYS A 345 5.11 40.09 9.86
CA LYS A 345 5.66 39.74 8.53
C LYS A 345 4.68 39.33 7.41
N LEU A 346 3.60 40.10 7.32
CA LEU A 346 3.10 40.63 6.04
C LEU A 346 3.97 41.84 5.66
N LYS A 347 5.15 41.62 5.08
CA LYS A 347 5.96 42.71 4.47
C LYS A 347 7.05 42.22 3.51
N MET A 348 6.73 41.29 2.61
CA MET A 348 7.48 41.08 1.36
C MET A 348 6.51 40.61 0.27
N LYS A 349 5.66 41.54 -0.20
CA LYS A 349 4.79 41.36 -1.37
C LYS A 349 4.91 42.63 -2.22
N LYS A 350 5.91 42.65 -3.10
CA LYS A 350 6.01 43.51 -4.29
C LYS A 350 7.29 43.06 -5.01
N ASN A 351 7.12 42.15 -5.98
CA ASN A 351 8.00 41.92 -7.16
C ASN A 351 7.70 40.61 -7.92
N VAL A 352 6.68 39.82 -7.56
CA VAL A 352 6.26 38.62 -8.33
C VAL A 352 4.83 38.78 -8.85
N ARG A 353 4.58 39.77 -9.72
CA ARG A 353 3.25 39.99 -10.32
C ARG A 353 3.18 40.08 -11.84
N ASN A 354 4.29 39.90 -12.55
CA ASN A 354 4.32 40.06 -14.01
C ASN A 354 4.62 38.79 -14.83
N SER A 355 4.74 37.60 -14.24
CA SER A 355 5.02 36.35 -15.00
C SER A 355 3.86 35.33 -15.03
N SER A 356 2.75 35.60 -14.37
CA SER A 356 1.64 34.65 -14.18
C SER A 356 0.34 35.03 -14.91
N LYS A 357 0.36 36.02 -15.81
CA LYS A 357 -0.82 36.43 -16.59
C LYS A 357 -0.93 35.71 -17.95
N ASP A 358 0.18 35.37 -18.58
CA ASP A 358 0.18 34.87 -19.98
C ASP A 358 -0.29 33.40 -20.14
N PHE A 359 -0.41 32.63 -19.04
CA PHE A 359 -0.88 31.24 -19.09
C PHE A 359 -2.41 31.09 -18.93
N SER A 360 -3.13 32.17 -18.60
CA SER A 360 -4.53 32.07 -18.17
C SER A 360 -5.56 32.49 -19.23
N GLU A 361 -5.16 33.21 -20.28
CA GLU A 361 -6.09 33.70 -21.32
C GLU A 361 -6.32 32.71 -22.47
N ASP A 362 -5.35 31.86 -22.81
CA ASP A 362 -5.50 30.87 -23.90
C ASP A 362 -6.38 29.66 -23.53
N PHE A 363 -6.67 29.43 -22.25
CA PHE A 363 -7.43 28.25 -21.80
C PHE A 363 -8.95 28.47 -21.66
N LYS A 364 -9.45 29.70 -21.79
CA LYS A 364 -10.89 29.99 -21.67
C LYS A 364 -11.68 29.85 -22.97
N LYS A 365 -11.02 29.86 -24.14
CA LYS A 365 -11.71 29.81 -25.44
C LYS A 365 -12.26 28.42 -25.82
N ASP A 366 -11.70 27.34 -25.26
CA ASP A 366 -12.12 25.97 -25.59
C ASP A 366 -13.24 25.41 -24.69
N PHE A 367 -13.66 26.15 -23.67
CA PHE A 367 -14.65 25.67 -22.68
C PHE A 367 -16.12 25.90 -23.08
N PHE A 368 -16.41 26.78 -24.04
CA PHE A 368 -17.77 27.06 -24.53
C PHE A 368 -17.79 27.42 -26.02
N SER A 369 -17.62 26.44 -26.89
CA SER A 369 -18.16 26.48 -28.25
C SER A 369 -18.45 25.04 -28.67
N HIS A 370 -19.51 24.81 -29.44
CA HIS A 370 -20.16 23.52 -29.77
C HIS A 370 -21.38 23.16 -28.91
N SER A 371 -22.28 24.12 -28.72
CA SER A 371 -23.71 23.85 -28.61
C SER A 371 -24.42 24.48 -29.83
N GLY A 372 -24.74 23.67 -30.83
CA GLY A 372 -25.50 24.11 -32.01
C GLY A 372 -25.73 22.99 -33.02
N ASN A 373 -27.00 22.56 -33.12
CA ASN A 373 -27.65 21.83 -34.22
C ASN A 373 -27.15 20.43 -34.65
N ASN A 374 -27.92 19.39 -34.32
CA ASN A 374 -28.77 18.68 -35.30
C ASN A 374 -29.48 17.47 -34.67
N ASN A 375 -30.81 17.52 -34.69
CA ASN A 375 -31.72 16.41 -34.41
C ASN A 375 -31.74 15.48 -35.63
N GLU A 376 -30.95 14.41 -35.62
CA GLU A 376 -31.11 13.21 -36.48
C GLU A 376 -29.97 12.19 -36.20
N ASP A 377 -29.84 11.67 -34.97
CA ASP A 377 -28.79 10.64 -34.71
C ASP A 377 -29.02 9.73 -33.49
N SER A 378 -30.25 9.64 -32.99
CA SER A 378 -30.59 8.84 -31.80
C SER A 378 -30.52 7.33 -32.06
N GLY A 379 -30.86 6.85 -33.27
CA GLY A 379 -30.82 5.42 -33.63
C GLY A 379 -29.41 4.85 -33.85
N LYS A 380 -28.48 5.62 -34.44
CA LYS A 380 -27.10 5.16 -34.74
C LYS A 380 -26.19 5.15 -33.50
N LYS A 381 -26.44 6.02 -32.52
CA LYS A 381 -25.71 6.02 -31.23
C LYS A 381 -26.04 4.81 -30.35
N GLN A 382 -27.27 4.30 -30.42
CA GLN A 382 -27.68 3.12 -29.66
C GLN A 382 -27.08 1.82 -30.23
N LEU A 383 -27.01 1.68 -31.56
CA LEU A 383 -26.34 0.55 -32.22
C LEU A 383 -24.81 0.53 -32.00
N LYS A 384 -24.13 1.69 -32.04
CA LYS A 384 -22.68 1.77 -31.75
C LYS A 384 -22.34 1.46 -30.30
N SER A 385 -23.18 1.88 -29.34
CA SER A 385 -22.94 1.61 -27.91
C SER A 385 -23.12 0.13 -27.54
N VAL A 386 -24.05 -0.57 -28.18
CA VAL A 386 -24.23 -2.03 -28.02
C VAL A 386 -23.07 -2.82 -28.63
N GLN A 387 -22.57 -2.45 -29.82
CA GLN A 387 -21.38 -3.07 -30.43
C GLN A 387 -20.09 -2.85 -29.61
N LEU A 388 -19.90 -1.66 -29.02
CA LEU A 388 -18.75 -1.35 -28.16
C LEU A 388 -18.79 -2.12 -26.83
N ALA A 389 -19.99 -2.32 -26.25
CA ALA A 389 -20.16 -3.12 -25.03
C ALA A 389 -19.88 -4.61 -25.29
N HIS A 390 -20.42 -5.15 -26.38
CA HIS A 390 -20.20 -6.55 -26.80
C HIS A 390 -18.72 -6.83 -27.11
N ASN A 391 -18.03 -5.89 -27.77
CA ASN A 391 -16.60 -5.99 -28.04
C ASN A 391 -15.75 -5.93 -26.77
N ASN A 392 -16.14 -5.15 -25.75
CA ASN A 392 -15.39 -5.10 -24.48
C ASN A 392 -15.47 -6.40 -23.68
N GLU A 393 -16.63 -7.07 -23.66
CA GLU A 393 -16.79 -8.39 -23.02
C GLU A 393 -15.97 -9.49 -23.74
N ILE A 394 -15.97 -9.49 -25.08
CA ILE A 394 -15.18 -10.42 -25.89
C ILE A 394 -13.67 -10.21 -25.66
N VAL A 395 -13.21 -8.95 -25.61
CA VAL A 395 -11.80 -8.62 -25.36
C VAL A 395 -11.35 -9.01 -23.94
N PHE A 396 -12.23 -8.90 -22.94
CA PHE A 396 -11.94 -9.34 -21.57
C PHE A 396 -11.71 -10.86 -21.48
N ASN A 397 -12.54 -11.66 -22.16
CA ASN A 397 -12.41 -13.12 -22.16
C ASN A 397 -11.17 -13.63 -22.93
N LYS A 398 -10.55 -12.78 -23.75
CA LYS A 398 -9.40 -13.13 -24.61
C LYS A 398 -8.06 -12.58 -24.13
N GLN A 399 -7.93 -12.22 -22.87
CA GLN A 399 -6.67 -11.75 -22.29
C GLN A 399 -5.56 -12.82 -22.34
N VAL A 400 -4.31 -12.35 -22.44
CA VAL A 400 -3.11 -13.18 -22.32
C VAL A 400 -3.03 -13.72 -20.90
N PHE A 401 -2.79 -15.03 -20.76
CA PHE A 401 -2.88 -15.73 -19.47
C PHE A 401 -2.03 -15.10 -18.37
N LEU A 402 -0.78 -14.74 -18.69
CA LEU A 402 0.17 -14.09 -17.78
C LEU A 402 -0.34 -12.74 -17.23
N PHE A 403 -1.31 -12.10 -17.89
CA PHE A 403 -1.78 -10.75 -17.60
C PHE A 403 -3.22 -10.68 -17.12
N LYS A 404 -3.85 -11.84 -16.81
CA LYS A 404 -5.25 -11.89 -16.33
C LYS A 404 -5.47 -11.20 -14.99
N HIS A 405 -4.41 -11.02 -14.19
CA HIS A 405 -4.47 -10.29 -12.92
C HIS A 405 -4.51 -8.77 -13.11
N LEU A 406 -4.20 -8.26 -14.30
CA LEU A 406 -4.29 -6.84 -14.61
C LEU A 406 -5.73 -6.47 -14.96
N ASP A 407 -6.22 -5.38 -14.37
CA ASP A 407 -7.57 -4.90 -14.64
C ASP A 407 -7.67 -4.38 -16.09
N GLY A 408 -8.40 -5.12 -16.92
CA GLY A 408 -8.69 -4.76 -18.31
C GLY A 408 -10.01 -4.01 -18.48
N ASN A 409 -10.85 -3.96 -17.45
CA ASN A 409 -12.17 -3.36 -17.53
C ASN A 409 -12.06 -1.84 -17.49
N ARG A 410 -12.50 -1.18 -18.56
CA ARG A 410 -12.56 0.26 -18.66
C ARG A 410 -14.00 0.69 -18.91
N ARG A 411 -14.51 1.56 -18.04
CA ARG A 411 -15.78 2.23 -18.28
C ARG A 411 -15.58 3.31 -19.35
N VAL A 412 -16.11 3.06 -20.55
CA VAL A 412 -15.99 3.95 -21.72
C VAL A 412 -17.23 4.86 -21.88
N ASN A 413 -18.30 4.64 -21.12
CA ASN A 413 -19.54 5.42 -21.19
C ASN A 413 -20.05 5.80 -19.79
N THR A 414 -21.05 6.68 -19.76
CA THR A 414 -21.69 7.17 -18.52
C THR A 414 -22.91 6.35 -18.11
N GLN A 415 -23.27 5.30 -18.84
CA GLN A 415 -24.44 4.46 -18.53
C GLN A 415 -24.24 3.68 -17.21
N GLY A 416 -25.29 3.60 -16.39
CA GLY A 416 -25.22 2.93 -15.08
C GLY A 416 -24.27 3.60 -14.08
N THR A 417 -24.10 4.93 -14.19
CA THR A 417 -23.32 5.72 -13.22
C THR A 417 -24.22 6.28 -12.13
N SER A 418 -23.77 6.25 -10.87
CA SER A 418 -24.54 6.84 -9.76
C SER A 418 -24.80 8.32 -10.03
N LYS A 419 -26.01 8.78 -9.66
CA LYS A 419 -26.39 10.19 -9.70
C LYS A 419 -25.54 11.04 -8.74
N ASP A 420 -24.88 10.43 -7.77
CA ASP A 420 -24.04 11.11 -6.78
C ASP A 420 -22.68 11.54 -7.33
N ILE A 421 -22.31 11.12 -8.56
CA ILE A 421 -21.03 11.47 -9.15
C ILE A 421 -21.12 12.85 -9.82
N HIS A 422 -20.23 13.74 -9.40
CA HIS A 422 -20.18 15.12 -9.87
C HIS A 422 -19.91 15.19 -11.39
N PRO A 423 -20.59 16.07 -12.15
CA PRO A 423 -20.44 16.17 -13.61
C PRO A 423 -18.99 16.34 -14.09
N ILE A 424 -18.18 17.14 -13.37
CA ILE A 424 -16.76 17.31 -13.71
C ILE A 424 -15.96 16.00 -13.62
N ILE A 425 -16.33 15.11 -12.69
CA ILE A 425 -15.66 13.81 -12.50
C ILE A 425 -16.09 12.85 -13.62
N LEU A 426 -17.34 12.92 -14.08
CA LEU A 426 -17.80 12.16 -15.25
C LEU A 426 -17.02 12.57 -16.51
N ALA A 427 -16.90 13.88 -16.75
CA ALA A 427 -16.14 14.41 -17.88
C ALA A 427 -14.66 14.01 -17.80
N LEU A 428 -14.04 14.12 -16.61
CA LEU A 428 -12.66 13.72 -16.38
C LEU A 428 -12.46 12.21 -16.59
N GLY A 429 -13.39 11.39 -16.08
CA GLY A 429 -13.39 9.93 -16.28
C GLY A 429 -13.39 9.56 -17.76
N LEU A 430 -14.22 10.22 -18.57
CA LEU A 430 -14.25 10.02 -20.02
C LEU A 430 -12.94 10.44 -20.69
N GLN A 431 -12.38 11.59 -20.32
CA GLN A 431 -11.08 12.04 -20.85
C GLN A 431 -9.93 11.09 -20.48
N TYR A 432 -10.00 10.44 -19.31
CA TYR A 432 -9.04 9.41 -18.92
C TYR A 432 -9.23 8.12 -19.69
N SER A 433 -10.46 7.62 -19.86
CA SER A 433 -10.72 6.37 -20.58
C SER A 433 -10.37 6.47 -22.07
N GLU A 434 -10.51 7.67 -22.65
CA GLU A 434 -10.13 7.98 -24.03
C GLU A 434 -8.64 8.32 -24.20
N PHE A 435 -7.85 8.35 -23.11
CA PHE A 435 -6.43 8.72 -23.13
C PHE A 435 -6.16 10.14 -23.68
N LYS A 436 -7.12 11.06 -23.57
CA LYS A 436 -6.91 12.49 -23.89
C LYS A 436 -5.96 13.14 -22.89
N ILE A 437 -6.08 12.77 -21.62
CA ILE A 437 -5.17 13.20 -20.55
C ILE A 437 -4.31 12.00 -20.13
N CYS A 438 -3.03 12.01 -20.50
CA CYS A 438 -2.12 10.88 -20.29
C CYS A 438 -1.00 11.09 -19.27
N GLY A 439 -0.33 12.25 -19.30
CA GLY A 439 0.86 12.50 -18.48
C GLY A 439 0.60 12.39 -16.98
N SER A 440 1.57 11.87 -16.23
CA SER A 440 1.45 11.64 -14.77
C SER A 440 1.12 12.93 -13.99
N ASN A 441 1.76 14.07 -14.33
CA ASN A 441 1.45 15.38 -13.73
C ASN A 441 0.07 15.87 -14.16
N ALA A 442 -0.20 15.87 -15.47
CA ALA A 442 -1.45 16.35 -16.02
C ALA A 442 -2.64 15.63 -15.36
N ARG A 443 -2.62 14.30 -15.30
CA ARG A 443 -3.66 13.50 -14.62
C ARG A 443 -3.84 13.96 -13.16
N CYS A 444 -2.76 14.09 -12.40
CA CYS A 444 -2.83 14.55 -11.01
C CYS A 444 -3.43 15.96 -10.87
N ILE A 445 -3.00 16.92 -11.69
CA ILE A 445 -3.47 18.32 -11.66
C ILE A 445 -4.96 18.39 -12.00
N PHE A 446 -5.39 17.73 -13.09
CA PHE A 446 -6.80 17.71 -13.49
C PHE A 446 -7.67 17.08 -12.40
N MET A 447 -7.25 15.95 -11.81
CA MET A 447 -7.96 15.32 -10.70
C MET A 447 -8.11 16.26 -9.49
N LEU A 448 -7.01 16.92 -9.07
CA LEU A 448 -7.04 17.83 -7.93
C LEU A 448 -7.90 19.07 -8.20
N ASN A 449 -7.84 19.63 -9.40
CA ASN A 449 -8.72 20.74 -9.81
C ASN A 449 -10.19 20.32 -9.87
N SER A 450 -10.48 19.12 -10.36
CA SER A 450 -11.83 18.55 -10.30
C SER A 450 -12.30 18.36 -8.86
N PHE A 451 -11.44 17.87 -7.96
CA PHE A 451 -11.78 17.76 -6.54
C PHE A 451 -11.98 19.10 -5.85
N LYS A 452 -11.28 20.17 -6.25
CA LYS A 452 -11.60 21.52 -5.76
C LYS A 452 -13.04 21.90 -6.08
N GLN A 453 -13.48 21.67 -7.32
CA GLN A 453 -14.85 21.98 -7.71
C GLN A 453 -15.86 21.07 -6.98
N VAL A 454 -15.58 19.78 -6.85
CA VAL A 454 -16.40 18.85 -6.07
C VAL A 454 -16.53 19.32 -4.61
N ILE A 455 -15.45 19.77 -3.97
CA ILE A 455 -15.46 20.25 -2.58
C ILE A 455 -16.21 21.58 -2.47
N GLN A 456 -16.07 22.45 -3.48
CA GLN A 456 -16.77 23.73 -3.55
C GLN A 456 -18.28 23.54 -3.65
N ASP A 457 -18.72 22.61 -4.51
CA ASP A 457 -20.13 22.34 -4.82
C ASP A 457 -20.76 21.35 -3.81
N TYR A 458 -19.96 20.76 -2.93
CA TYR A 458 -20.42 19.84 -1.89
C TYR A 458 -21.25 20.56 -0.83
N HIS A 459 -22.25 19.89 -0.27
CA HIS A 459 -22.98 20.35 0.91
C HIS A 459 -23.04 19.24 1.96
N THR A 460 -22.82 19.58 3.22
CA THR A 460 -22.90 18.60 4.31
C THR A 460 -24.35 18.20 4.57
N PRO A 461 -24.71 16.90 4.49
CA PRO A 461 -26.03 16.43 4.88
C PRO A 461 -26.34 16.72 6.35
N THR A 462 -27.60 17.03 6.64
CA THR A 462 -28.07 17.26 8.01
C THR A 462 -27.75 16.05 8.90
N GLY A 463 -27.26 16.31 10.12
CA GLY A 463 -26.87 15.27 11.08
C GLY A 463 -25.45 14.71 10.90
N THR A 464 -24.65 15.25 9.98
CA THR A 464 -23.23 14.90 9.83
C THR A 464 -22.33 16.14 9.80
N THR A 465 -21.01 15.94 9.85
CA THR A 465 -20.01 17.01 9.70
C THR A 465 -19.26 16.83 8.38
N LEU A 466 -18.76 17.94 7.81
CA LEU A 466 -17.97 17.97 6.59
C LEU A 466 -16.85 16.91 6.62
N GLN A 467 -16.07 16.84 7.70
CA GLN A 467 -14.96 15.91 7.87
C GLN A 467 -15.37 14.44 7.69
N ARG A 468 -16.51 14.03 8.26
CA ARG A 468 -16.96 12.63 8.25
C ARG A 468 -17.50 12.21 6.88
N HIS A 469 -18.32 13.06 6.28
CA HIS A 469 -19.04 12.69 5.06
C HIS A 469 -18.25 13.01 3.78
N LEU A 470 -17.48 14.10 3.75
CA LEU A 470 -16.71 14.51 2.57
C LEU A 470 -15.74 13.43 2.11
N GLN A 471 -15.10 12.71 3.03
CA GLN A 471 -14.18 11.63 2.66
C GLN A 471 -14.90 10.49 1.92
N SER A 472 -16.07 10.09 2.40
CA SER A 472 -16.90 9.06 1.75
C SER A 472 -17.44 9.54 0.40
N TYR A 473 -17.82 10.82 0.31
CA TYR A 473 -18.25 11.44 -0.94
C TYR A 473 -17.12 11.47 -1.98
N ILE A 474 -15.91 11.88 -1.59
CA ILE A 474 -14.72 11.85 -2.45
C ILE A 474 -14.36 10.42 -2.88
N ASN A 475 -14.55 9.40 -2.02
CA ASN A 475 -14.31 8.00 -2.39
C ASN A 475 -15.19 7.52 -3.55
N LEU A 476 -16.43 8.01 -3.66
CA LEU A 476 -17.31 7.67 -4.80
C LEU A 476 -16.71 8.17 -6.12
N HIS A 477 -16.19 9.39 -6.13
CA HIS A 477 -15.53 9.96 -7.30
C HIS A 477 -14.21 9.25 -7.63
N ILE A 478 -13.42 8.89 -6.62
CA ILE A 478 -12.19 8.10 -6.81
C ILE A 478 -12.52 6.75 -7.45
N ALA A 479 -13.53 6.05 -6.95
CA ALA A 479 -13.96 4.76 -7.49
C ALA A 479 -14.39 4.87 -8.97
N HIS A 480 -15.11 5.94 -9.32
CA HIS A 480 -15.43 6.22 -10.71
C HIS A 480 -14.18 6.39 -11.58
N LEU A 481 -13.23 7.24 -11.15
CA LEU A 481 -11.99 7.47 -11.89
C LEU A 481 -11.15 6.20 -12.04
N VAL A 482 -11.08 5.35 -11.01
CA VAL A 482 -10.43 4.03 -11.05
C VAL A 482 -11.08 3.15 -12.13
N SER A 483 -12.41 3.11 -12.21
CA SER A 483 -13.15 2.33 -13.21
C SER A 483 -12.96 2.84 -14.64
N SER A 484 -12.68 4.13 -14.81
CA SER A 484 -12.40 4.73 -16.12
C SER A 484 -10.98 4.43 -16.60
N ARG A 485 -10.00 4.53 -15.69
CA ARG A 485 -8.59 4.23 -15.95
C ARG A 485 -7.83 4.05 -14.62
N PRO A 486 -7.02 2.99 -14.45
CA PRO A 486 -6.23 2.79 -13.24
C PRO A 486 -5.43 4.03 -12.84
N LEU A 487 -5.48 4.39 -11.55
CA LEU A 487 -4.83 5.60 -11.04
C LEU A 487 -3.31 5.55 -11.27
N SER A 488 -2.69 6.69 -11.58
CA SER A 488 -1.24 6.82 -11.56
C SER A 488 -0.71 6.83 -10.11
N VAL A 489 0.59 6.64 -9.93
CA VAL A 489 1.24 6.78 -8.62
C VAL A 489 1.10 8.22 -8.09
N SER A 490 1.26 9.21 -8.97
CA SER A 490 1.06 10.63 -8.65
C SER A 490 -0.35 10.91 -8.09
N MET A 491 -1.39 10.37 -8.72
CA MET A 491 -2.78 10.50 -8.28
C MET A 491 -3.00 9.79 -6.94
N ARG A 492 -2.48 8.59 -6.76
CA ARG A 492 -2.60 7.84 -5.49
C ARG A 492 -1.98 8.61 -4.32
N ASN A 493 -0.79 9.17 -4.51
CA ASN A 493 -0.12 9.96 -3.47
C ASN A 493 -0.87 11.26 -3.18
N ALA A 494 -1.37 11.95 -4.21
CA ALA A 494 -2.20 13.15 -4.03
C ALA A 494 -3.55 12.85 -3.33
N ILE A 495 -4.18 11.71 -3.61
CA ILE A 495 -5.39 11.24 -2.90
C ILE A 495 -5.09 10.95 -1.43
N ARG A 496 -3.96 10.29 -1.12
CA ARG A 496 -3.54 10.05 0.27
C ARG A 496 -3.35 11.36 1.03
N PHE A 497 -2.68 12.32 0.40
CA PHE A 497 -2.54 13.68 0.92
C PHE A 497 -3.92 14.32 1.17
N LEU A 498 -4.80 14.37 0.17
CA LEU A 498 -6.11 15.00 0.31
C LEU A 498 -6.96 14.36 1.43
N LYS A 499 -6.96 13.03 1.53
CA LYS A 499 -7.66 12.31 2.59
C LYS A 499 -7.12 12.66 3.98
N LEU A 500 -5.81 12.79 4.11
CA LEU A 500 -5.18 13.24 5.36
C LEU A 500 -5.58 14.69 5.68
N GLU A 501 -5.61 15.58 4.69
CA GLU A 501 -6.02 16.97 4.88
C GLU A 501 -7.49 17.11 5.29
N ILE A 502 -8.38 16.31 4.69
CA ILE A 502 -9.79 16.22 5.10
C ILE A 502 -9.88 15.73 6.55
N SER A 503 -9.15 14.67 6.88
CA SER A 503 -9.11 14.12 8.25
C SER A 503 -8.55 15.11 9.28
N ASN A 504 -7.70 16.05 8.87
CA ASN A 504 -7.09 17.06 9.74
C ASN A 504 -7.83 18.40 9.72
N SER A 505 -8.99 18.51 9.05
CA SER A 505 -9.81 19.71 9.08
C SER A 505 -10.39 19.93 10.48
N SER A 506 -10.33 21.16 10.99
CA SER A 506 -10.93 21.49 12.30
C SER A 506 -12.45 21.37 12.24
N ILE A 507 -13.04 20.82 13.30
CA ILE A 507 -14.50 20.70 13.48
C ILE A 507 -15.12 22.05 13.84
N ASP A 508 -14.32 22.97 14.40
CA ASP A 508 -14.78 24.28 14.88
C ASP A 508 -14.95 25.32 13.76
N LEU A 509 -14.49 25.01 12.54
CA LEU A 509 -14.61 25.92 11.40
C LEU A 509 -15.98 25.81 10.75
N ALA A 510 -16.50 26.95 10.31
CA ALA A 510 -17.67 26.98 9.44
C ALA A 510 -17.40 26.19 8.15
N GLU A 511 -18.43 25.58 7.58
CA GLU A 511 -18.30 24.70 6.40
C GLU A 511 -17.58 25.40 5.24
N ASP A 512 -17.95 26.65 4.94
CA ASP A 512 -17.35 27.42 3.84
C ASP A 512 -15.88 27.76 4.10
N GLU A 513 -15.52 28.03 5.37
CA GLU A 513 -14.13 28.26 5.76
C GLU A 513 -13.30 26.99 5.66
N ALA A 514 -13.84 25.85 6.10
CA ALA A 514 -13.19 24.55 6.01
C ALA A 514 -12.98 24.12 4.54
N LYS A 515 -14.01 24.28 3.67
CA LYS A 515 -13.88 24.06 2.23
C LYS A 515 -12.81 24.96 1.60
N SER A 516 -12.85 26.26 1.91
CA SER A 516 -11.86 27.23 1.42
C SER A 516 -10.44 26.86 1.83
N LEU A 517 -10.26 26.37 3.06
CA LEU A 517 -8.97 25.92 3.56
C LEU A 517 -8.48 24.66 2.81
N LEU A 518 -9.35 23.68 2.58
CA LEU A 518 -9.02 22.46 1.82
C LEU A 518 -8.62 22.80 0.37
N ILE A 519 -9.40 23.66 -0.29
CA ILE A 519 -9.08 24.15 -1.65
C ILE A 519 -7.72 24.83 -1.68
N LYS A 520 -7.43 25.70 -0.69
CA LYS A 520 -6.13 26.35 -0.55
C LYS A 520 -4.99 25.35 -0.31
N ARG A 521 -5.22 24.27 0.44
CA ARG A 521 -4.24 23.19 0.64
C ARG A 521 -3.99 22.41 -0.65
N ILE A 522 -5.02 22.17 -1.47
CA ILE A 522 -4.87 21.58 -2.82
C ILE A 522 -4.03 22.50 -3.72
N ASP A 523 -4.34 23.80 -3.76
CA ASP A 523 -3.56 24.77 -4.55
C ASP A 523 -2.10 24.83 -4.11
N ARG A 524 -1.86 24.74 -2.80
CA ARG A 524 -0.51 24.65 -2.24
C ARG A 524 0.19 23.37 -2.66
N PHE A 525 -0.48 22.22 -2.64
CA PHE A 525 0.09 20.97 -3.10
C PHE A 525 0.52 21.04 -4.57
N ILE A 526 -0.36 21.50 -5.46
CA ILE A 526 -0.05 21.67 -6.89
C ILE A 526 1.15 22.60 -7.07
N ARG A 527 1.14 23.75 -6.37
CA ARG A 527 2.23 24.72 -6.45
C ARG A 527 3.55 24.14 -5.95
N ASP A 528 3.59 23.65 -4.71
CA ASP A 528 4.84 23.33 -4.03
C ASP A 528 5.40 21.98 -4.51
N ARG A 529 4.55 20.96 -4.69
CA ARG A 529 4.97 19.59 -5.02
C ARG A 529 5.06 19.29 -6.51
N ILE A 530 4.51 20.15 -7.37
CA ILE A 530 4.55 19.98 -8.83
C ILE A 530 5.21 21.18 -9.49
N THR A 531 4.61 22.37 -9.42
CA THR A 531 5.11 23.52 -10.21
C THR A 531 6.48 24.02 -9.75
N VAL A 532 6.68 24.23 -8.46
CA VAL A 532 7.97 24.68 -7.89
C VAL A 532 8.99 23.55 -7.97
N ALA A 533 8.57 22.31 -7.75
CA ALA A 533 9.43 21.14 -7.93
C ALA A 533 9.96 21.05 -9.38
N ASP A 534 9.09 21.21 -10.39
CA ASP A 534 9.47 21.26 -11.80
C ASP A 534 10.52 22.35 -12.05
N GLN A 535 10.34 23.56 -11.50
CA GLN A 535 11.32 24.65 -11.66
C GLN A 535 12.70 24.30 -11.09
N VAL A 536 12.75 23.66 -9.92
CA VAL A 536 14.02 23.22 -9.31
C VAL A 536 14.67 22.12 -10.13
N ILE A 537 13.88 21.16 -10.60
CA ILE A 537 14.34 20.06 -11.45
C ILE A 537 14.87 20.57 -12.79
N VAL A 538 14.16 21.52 -13.42
CA VAL A 538 14.59 22.19 -14.65
C VAL A 538 15.92 22.90 -14.43
N ALA A 539 16.03 23.67 -13.34
CA ALA A 539 17.26 24.40 -13.01
C ALA A 539 18.46 23.47 -12.75
N ALA A 540 18.24 22.32 -12.11
CA ALA A 540 19.28 21.32 -11.90
C ALA A 540 19.61 20.53 -13.18
N GLY A 541 18.59 20.22 -13.99
CA GLY A 541 18.70 19.46 -15.23
C GLY A 541 19.47 20.19 -16.32
N GLN A 542 19.18 21.47 -16.52
CA GLN A 542 19.90 22.27 -17.52
C GLN A 542 21.40 22.30 -17.24
N ASN A 543 21.83 22.25 -15.97
CA ASN A 543 23.25 22.24 -15.60
C ASN A 543 23.97 20.95 -16.02
N LYS A 544 23.25 19.92 -16.43
CA LYS A 544 23.80 18.67 -16.98
C LYS A 544 23.94 18.67 -18.49
N ILE A 545 23.49 19.73 -19.16
CA ILE A 545 23.66 19.91 -20.61
C ILE A 545 24.92 20.75 -20.87
N ASN A 546 25.79 20.24 -21.72
CA ASN A 546 26.98 20.93 -22.22
C ASN A 546 26.78 21.33 -23.68
N ASN A 547 27.55 22.33 -24.13
CA ASN A 547 27.58 22.68 -25.55
C ASN A 547 28.17 21.53 -26.37
N GLY A 548 27.52 21.21 -27.49
CA GLY A 548 27.84 20.07 -28.35
C GLY A 548 27.16 18.75 -27.95
N ASP A 549 26.37 18.74 -26.88
CA ASP A 549 25.65 17.52 -26.49
C ASP A 549 24.65 17.08 -27.57
N VAL A 550 24.52 15.77 -27.70
CA VAL A 550 23.43 15.09 -28.41
C VAL A 550 22.60 14.36 -27.36
N ILE A 551 21.41 14.87 -27.11
CA ILE A 551 20.55 14.38 -26.02
C ILE A 551 19.46 13.49 -26.60
N LEU A 552 19.36 12.25 -26.14
CA LEU A 552 18.26 11.37 -26.48
C LEU A 552 17.17 11.44 -25.40
N THR A 553 15.92 11.57 -25.84
CA THR A 553 14.73 11.39 -25.00
C THR A 553 13.81 10.33 -25.62
N TYR A 554 12.96 9.73 -24.80
CA TYR A 554 12.02 8.69 -25.21
C TYR A 554 10.57 9.12 -25.03
N SER A 555 9.77 8.90 -26.06
CA SER A 555 8.35 9.22 -26.09
C SER A 555 8.12 10.69 -25.74
N ARG A 556 7.25 10.98 -24.77
CA ARG A 556 6.98 12.35 -24.32
C ARG A 556 7.01 12.49 -22.81
N SER A 557 7.81 13.44 -22.34
CA SER A 557 7.87 13.83 -20.93
C SER A 557 7.85 15.34 -20.80
N SER A 558 6.85 15.89 -20.10
CA SER A 558 6.69 17.33 -19.92
C SER A 558 7.84 17.97 -19.16
N ILE A 559 8.44 17.27 -18.20
CA ILE A 559 9.58 17.80 -17.43
C ILE A 559 10.86 17.79 -18.28
N VAL A 560 11.06 16.76 -19.12
CA VAL A 560 12.20 16.71 -20.04
C VAL A 560 12.06 17.79 -21.13
N GLU A 561 10.86 17.99 -21.68
CA GLU A 561 10.56 19.12 -22.59
C GLU A 561 10.98 20.46 -21.96
N GLN A 562 10.57 20.72 -20.71
CA GLN A 562 10.90 21.96 -20.01
C GLN A 562 12.41 22.12 -19.77
N VAL A 563 13.11 21.06 -19.37
CA VAL A 563 14.58 21.09 -19.18
C VAL A 563 15.29 21.47 -20.48
N LEU A 564 14.89 20.87 -21.61
CA LEU A 564 15.50 21.12 -22.91
C LEU A 564 15.19 22.54 -23.41
N ILE A 565 13.95 22.99 -23.30
CA ILE A 565 13.53 24.33 -23.73
C ILE A 565 14.24 25.42 -22.92
N GLU A 566 14.27 25.30 -21.59
CA GLU A 566 14.97 26.27 -20.73
C GLU A 566 16.49 26.29 -21.04
N ALA A 567 17.11 25.12 -21.21
CA ALA A 567 18.53 25.05 -21.55
C ALA A 567 18.85 25.76 -22.88
N TYR A 568 17.98 25.59 -23.89
CA TYR A 568 18.12 26.29 -25.17
C TYR A 568 17.92 27.81 -25.03
N GLN A 569 16.93 28.24 -24.26
CA GLN A 569 16.70 29.66 -23.96
C GLN A 569 17.88 30.32 -23.24
N ARG A 570 18.66 29.54 -22.48
CA ARG A 570 19.94 29.99 -21.88
C ARG A 570 21.15 29.84 -22.81
N HIS A 571 20.91 29.76 -24.12
CA HIS A 571 21.93 29.72 -25.16
C HIS A 571 22.88 28.52 -25.07
N LYS A 572 22.40 27.36 -24.61
CA LYS A 572 23.15 26.10 -24.76
C LYS A 572 22.95 25.54 -26.16
N PHE A 573 24.05 25.11 -26.77
CA PHE A 573 24.06 24.55 -28.12
C PHE A 573 24.05 23.02 -28.04
N PHE A 574 22.94 22.39 -28.42
CA PHE A 574 22.80 20.94 -28.45
C PHE A 574 21.72 20.56 -29.47
N ARG A 575 21.62 19.28 -29.81
CA ARG A 575 20.49 18.74 -30.58
C ARG A 575 19.82 17.59 -29.85
N VAL A 576 18.57 17.33 -30.18
CA VAL A 576 17.75 16.33 -29.51
C VAL A 576 17.38 15.19 -30.45
N ILE A 577 17.46 13.96 -29.95
CA ILE A 577 16.98 12.76 -30.63
C ILE A 577 15.77 12.26 -29.85
N VAL A 578 14.61 12.25 -30.49
CA VAL A 578 13.36 11.75 -29.92
C VAL A 578 13.09 10.37 -30.48
N VAL A 579 13.22 9.36 -29.62
CA VAL A 579 12.87 7.98 -29.93
C VAL A 579 11.43 7.74 -29.51
N ASP A 580 10.64 7.12 -30.37
CA ASP A 580 9.21 6.89 -30.13
C ASP A 580 8.79 5.45 -30.43
N SER A 581 7.59 5.07 -29.98
CA SER A 581 7.07 3.72 -30.17
C SER A 581 5.59 3.69 -30.52
N ARG A 582 5.20 2.59 -31.17
CA ARG A 582 3.79 2.23 -31.31
C ARG A 582 3.17 1.93 -29.94
N PRO A 583 1.84 2.03 -29.82
CA PRO A 583 0.92 2.57 -30.82
C PRO A 583 0.64 4.07 -30.68
N GLY A 584 1.11 4.71 -29.60
CA GLY A 584 0.72 6.07 -29.25
C GLY A 584 1.45 7.17 -30.03
N PHE A 585 2.69 6.92 -30.45
CA PHE A 585 3.57 7.92 -31.07
C PHE A 585 3.56 9.27 -30.32
N GLU A 586 3.64 9.22 -28.97
CA GLU A 586 3.55 10.42 -28.13
C GLU A 586 4.74 11.37 -28.39
N GLY A 587 5.87 10.86 -28.88
CA GLY A 587 7.08 11.61 -29.20
C GLY A 587 6.95 12.57 -30.38
N LYS A 588 5.97 12.37 -31.29
CA LYS A 588 5.67 13.35 -32.36
C LYS A 588 5.34 14.74 -31.78
N GLU A 589 4.56 14.78 -30.71
CA GLU A 589 4.21 16.02 -30.02
C GLU A 589 5.45 16.63 -29.32
N CYS A 590 6.35 15.79 -28.79
CA CYS A 590 7.62 16.26 -28.22
C CYS A 590 8.46 16.98 -29.28
N VAL A 591 8.64 16.37 -30.45
CA VAL A 591 9.37 16.97 -31.58
C VAL A 591 8.71 18.25 -32.05
N HIS A 592 7.38 18.28 -32.17
CA HIS A 592 6.64 19.48 -32.56
C HIS A 592 6.94 20.66 -31.62
N ARG A 593 6.94 20.42 -30.31
CA ARG A 593 7.23 21.45 -29.30
C ARG A 593 8.69 21.90 -29.28
N LEU A 594 9.63 20.96 -29.39
CA LEU A 594 11.05 21.28 -29.45
C LEU A 594 11.38 22.08 -30.72
N SER A 595 10.81 21.70 -31.86
CA SER A 595 10.94 22.43 -33.13
C SER A 595 10.34 23.83 -33.04
N LYS A 596 9.15 23.98 -32.42
CA LYS A 596 8.54 25.30 -32.16
C LYS A 596 9.41 26.19 -31.27
N ALA A 597 10.18 25.62 -30.36
CA ALA A 597 11.16 26.34 -29.54
C ALA A 597 12.48 26.66 -30.26
N GLY A 598 12.67 26.16 -31.49
CA GLY A 598 13.89 26.34 -32.29
C GLY A 598 14.97 25.27 -32.09
N ILE A 599 14.68 24.20 -31.36
CA ILE A 599 15.65 23.14 -31.06
C ILE A 599 15.70 22.13 -32.21
N THR A 600 16.89 21.94 -32.79
CA THR A 600 17.13 20.91 -33.81
C THR A 600 16.83 19.52 -33.24
N SER A 601 15.86 18.84 -33.84
CA SER A 601 15.34 17.56 -33.36
C SER A 601 15.34 16.50 -34.45
N THR A 602 15.79 15.29 -34.13
CA THR A 602 15.71 14.09 -34.98
C THR A 602 14.65 13.16 -34.42
N TYR A 603 13.76 12.63 -35.26
CA TYR A 603 12.68 11.72 -34.85
C TYR A 603 12.90 10.32 -35.42
N LEU A 604 12.85 9.31 -34.56
CA LEU A 604 13.06 7.91 -34.93
C LEU A 604 12.16 6.98 -34.13
N THR A 605 11.90 5.78 -34.65
CA THR A 605 11.24 4.72 -33.88
C THR A 605 12.25 3.95 -33.03
N ILE A 606 11.77 3.31 -31.96
CA ILE A 606 12.60 2.50 -31.04
C ILE A 606 13.38 1.38 -31.74
N SER A 607 12.89 0.88 -32.89
CA SER A 607 13.61 -0.10 -33.72
C SER A 607 14.94 0.43 -34.28
N SER A 608 15.08 1.75 -34.42
CA SER A 608 16.29 2.41 -34.94
C SER A 608 17.25 2.83 -33.82
N LEU A 609 16.94 2.50 -32.56
CA LEU A 609 17.72 2.92 -31.40
C LEU A 609 19.18 2.45 -31.47
N CYS A 610 19.43 1.20 -31.86
CA CYS A 610 20.79 0.65 -31.98
C CYS A 610 21.65 1.35 -33.03
N TYR A 611 21.03 1.94 -34.06
CA TYR A 611 21.74 2.69 -35.09
C TYR A 611 22.14 4.07 -34.54
N ILE A 612 21.18 4.79 -33.97
CA ILE A 612 21.36 6.19 -33.59
C ILE A 612 22.11 6.38 -32.27
N ILE A 613 22.14 5.37 -31.39
CA ILE A 613 22.75 5.48 -30.07
C ILE A 613 24.23 5.91 -30.12
N ARG A 614 24.94 5.60 -31.21
CA ARG A 614 26.36 5.96 -31.41
C ARG A 614 26.61 7.46 -31.45
N GLU A 615 25.60 8.25 -31.80
CA GLU A 615 25.69 9.71 -31.83
C GLU A 615 25.32 10.34 -30.48
N VAL A 616 24.72 9.58 -29.57
CA VAL A 616 24.12 10.09 -28.35
C VAL A 616 25.17 10.26 -27.26
N THR A 617 25.13 11.41 -26.57
CA THR A 617 26.05 11.73 -25.48
C THR A 617 25.39 11.60 -24.11
N LYS A 618 24.08 11.82 -24.01
CA LYS A 618 23.29 11.75 -22.76
C LYS A 618 21.87 11.28 -23.05
N VAL A 619 21.29 10.54 -22.11
CA VAL A 619 19.89 10.09 -22.19
C VAL A 619 19.09 10.74 -21.08
N PHE A 620 18.02 11.45 -21.43
CA PHE A 620 17.12 12.15 -20.52
C PHE A 620 15.75 11.47 -20.52
N LEU A 621 15.32 10.99 -19.35
CA LEU A 621 14.07 10.23 -19.19
C LEU A 621 13.18 10.87 -18.14
N GLY A 622 11.87 10.95 -18.43
CA GLY A 622 10.86 11.30 -17.44
C GLY A 622 10.35 10.07 -16.71
N ALA A 623 10.12 10.19 -15.40
CA ALA A 623 9.51 9.12 -14.63
C ALA A 623 7.99 9.25 -14.54
N HIS A 624 7.29 8.12 -14.66
CA HIS A 624 5.92 8.01 -14.14
C HIS A 624 5.96 7.89 -12.62
N ALA A 625 6.91 7.10 -12.09
CA ALA A 625 7.22 6.95 -10.68
C ALA A 625 8.65 6.42 -10.47
N MET A 626 9.21 6.67 -9.28
CA MET A 626 10.41 5.97 -8.79
C MET A 626 10.02 5.01 -7.68
N LEU A 627 10.46 3.76 -7.80
CA LEU A 627 10.21 2.69 -6.84
C LEU A 627 11.23 2.69 -5.71
N SER A 628 10.91 2.06 -4.58
CA SER A 628 11.80 2.05 -3.40
C SER A 628 13.08 1.25 -3.57
N ASN A 629 13.15 0.35 -4.54
CA ASN A 629 14.40 -0.32 -4.94
C ASN A 629 15.24 0.54 -5.91
N GLY A 630 14.86 1.79 -6.15
CA GLY A 630 15.48 2.71 -7.09
C GLY A 630 15.18 2.42 -8.56
N ALA A 631 14.28 1.49 -8.86
CA ALA A 631 13.87 1.23 -10.23
C ALA A 631 12.99 2.38 -10.76
N LEU A 632 13.17 2.72 -12.02
CA LEU A 632 12.35 3.70 -12.74
C LEU A 632 11.13 2.98 -13.32
N TYR A 633 9.94 3.45 -12.98
CA TYR A 633 8.70 3.04 -13.60
C TYR A 633 8.28 4.13 -14.60
N SER A 634 8.30 3.82 -15.89
CA SER A 634 7.94 4.77 -16.96
C SER A 634 7.33 4.06 -18.16
N ARG A 635 7.11 4.78 -19.27
CA ARG A 635 6.47 4.25 -20.49
C ARG A 635 7.17 2.99 -20.99
N VAL A 636 6.42 2.02 -21.49
CA VAL A 636 6.98 0.82 -22.11
C VAL A 636 8.01 1.21 -23.18
N GLY A 637 9.18 0.58 -23.16
CA GLY A 637 10.34 0.90 -24.00
C GLY A 637 11.39 1.78 -23.30
N THR A 638 11.08 2.36 -22.14
CA THR A 638 12.05 3.13 -21.35
C THR A 638 13.21 2.24 -20.88
N SER A 639 12.92 0.99 -20.50
CA SER A 639 13.95 0.05 -20.06
C SER A 639 14.94 -0.28 -21.17
N ILE A 640 14.46 -0.46 -22.40
CA ILE A 640 15.28 -0.76 -23.58
C ILE A 640 16.22 0.42 -23.87
N VAL A 641 15.69 1.65 -23.81
CA VAL A 641 16.49 2.88 -24.00
C VAL A 641 17.60 2.98 -22.96
N ALA A 642 17.27 2.78 -21.68
CA ALA A 642 18.25 2.86 -20.59
C ALA A 642 19.30 1.74 -20.67
N MET A 643 18.90 0.52 -21.01
CA MET A 643 19.81 -0.62 -21.18
C MET A 643 20.82 -0.39 -22.31
N ILE A 644 20.33 -0.03 -23.50
CA ILE A 644 21.20 0.20 -24.66
C ILE A 644 22.13 1.40 -24.43
N ALA A 645 21.64 2.46 -23.77
CA ALA A 645 22.48 3.58 -23.37
C ALA A 645 23.60 3.15 -22.43
N LYS A 646 23.28 2.35 -21.40
CA LYS A 646 24.26 1.84 -20.45
C LYS A 646 25.32 0.97 -21.12
N ASP A 647 24.92 0.09 -22.02
CA ASP A 647 25.84 -0.78 -22.78
C ASP A 647 26.80 0.02 -23.68
N ASN A 648 26.41 1.23 -24.09
CA ASN A 648 27.25 2.17 -24.84
C ASN A 648 27.95 3.21 -23.94
N ASN A 649 27.95 3.01 -22.61
CA ASN A 649 28.53 3.93 -21.62
C ASN A 649 27.94 5.35 -21.63
N ILE A 650 26.70 5.49 -22.08
CA ILE A 650 25.98 6.77 -22.12
C ILE A 650 25.23 6.97 -20.79
N PRO A 651 25.38 8.12 -20.12
CA PRO A 651 24.70 8.38 -18.86
C PRO A 651 23.19 8.55 -19.04
N VAL A 652 22.44 7.82 -18.21
CA VAL A 652 20.99 7.88 -18.11
C VAL A 652 20.58 8.77 -16.93
N ILE A 653 19.97 9.91 -17.24
CA ILE A 653 19.50 10.93 -16.29
C ILE A 653 17.98 10.89 -16.24
N VAL A 654 17.45 10.64 -15.05
CA VAL A 654 16.00 10.54 -14.81
C VAL A 654 15.51 11.78 -14.10
N PHE A 655 14.41 12.36 -14.57
CA PHE A 655 13.75 13.51 -13.97
C PHE A 655 12.46 13.06 -13.28
N CYS A 656 12.37 13.27 -11.97
CA CYS A 656 11.22 12.85 -11.18
C CYS A 656 11.03 13.72 -9.93
N GLU A 657 9.82 14.23 -9.77
CA GLU A 657 9.32 14.97 -8.63
C GLU A 657 9.11 14.00 -7.45
N SER A 658 9.45 14.44 -6.23
CA SER A 658 9.44 13.58 -5.04
C SER A 658 8.06 12.97 -4.74
N TYR A 659 6.98 13.67 -5.09
CA TYR A 659 5.62 13.19 -4.81
C TYR A 659 5.22 11.99 -5.69
N LYS A 660 6.00 11.65 -6.72
CA LYS A 660 5.85 10.43 -7.53
C LYS A 660 6.65 9.25 -6.99
N PHE A 661 7.37 9.41 -5.90
CA PHE A 661 8.07 8.30 -5.25
C PHE A 661 7.05 7.37 -4.55
N THR A 662 7.36 6.08 -4.52
CA THR A 662 6.51 5.08 -3.88
C THR A 662 7.31 4.09 -3.06
N ASP A 663 6.72 3.67 -1.94
CA ASP A 663 7.14 2.55 -1.11
C ASP A 663 7.02 1.19 -1.82
N ARG A 664 6.36 1.14 -2.98
CA ARG A 664 6.25 -0.07 -3.78
C ARG A 664 7.62 -0.47 -4.34
N VAL A 665 7.90 -1.76 -4.27
CA VAL A 665 8.99 -2.44 -4.99
C VAL A 665 8.36 -3.36 -6.04
N GLN A 666 8.97 -3.40 -7.22
CA GLN A 666 8.54 -4.26 -8.31
C GLN A 666 9.79 -4.79 -9.02
N LEU A 667 9.83 -6.11 -9.25
CA LEU A 667 11.00 -6.81 -9.80
C LEU A 667 10.88 -7.04 -11.31
N ASP A 668 9.66 -7.07 -11.83
CA ASP A 668 9.35 -7.30 -13.24
C ASP A 668 8.41 -6.20 -13.79
N SER A 669 8.06 -6.27 -15.07
CA SER A 669 7.10 -5.34 -15.69
C SER A 669 5.68 -5.91 -15.81
N PHE A 670 5.38 -7.01 -15.11
CA PHE A 670 4.16 -7.81 -15.29
C PHE A 670 3.21 -7.71 -14.09
N VAL A 671 3.72 -7.80 -12.86
CA VAL A 671 2.91 -7.89 -11.63
C VAL A 671 1.99 -6.68 -11.46
N ASN A 672 2.47 -5.48 -11.77
CA ASN A 672 1.66 -4.27 -11.71
C ASN A 672 1.93 -3.39 -12.93
N ASN A 673 0.92 -3.30 -13.80
CA ASN A 673 0.98 -2.54 -15.04
C ASN A 673 -0.43 -2.03 -15.43
N GLU A 674 -0.48 -1.14 -16.41
CA GLU A 674 -1.72 -0.64 -17.00
C GLU A 674 -1.87 -1.23 -18.40
N LEU A 675 -3.02 -1.86 -18.68
CA LEU A 675 -3.36 -2.32 -20.02
C LEU A 675 -3.79 -1.13 -20.89
N GLY A 676 -3.08 -0.92 -21.99
CA GLY A 676 -3.40 0.05 -23.03
C GLY A 676 -4.48 -0.44 -23.98
N PRO A 677 -5.06 0.44 -24.80
CA PRO A 677 -6.06 0.04 -25.81
C PRO A 677 -5.41 -0.84 -26.90
N THR A 678 -5.94 -2.04 -27.12
CA THR A 678 -5.39 -3.03 -28.08
C THR A 678 -5.77 -2.74 -29.52
N ASN A 679 -6.93 -2.11 -29.76
CA ASN A 679 -7.35 -1.66 -31.08
C ASN A 679 -6.33 -0.72 -31.74
N LYS A 680 -5.60 0.08 -30.96
CA LYS A 680 -4.52 0.94 -31.48
C LYS A 680 -3.33 0.16 -32.06
N LEU A 681 -3.20 -1.14 -31.78
CA LEU A 681 -2.16 -2.00 -32.39
C LEU A 681 -2.57 -2.52 -33.77
N ILE A 682 -3.87 -2.49 -34.11
CA ILE A 682 -4.38 -2.96 -35.40
C ILE A 682 -3.98 -2.01 -36.52
N ASP A 683 -3.96 -0.71 -36.22
CA ASP A 683 -3.60 0.31 -37.19
C ASP A 683 -2.12 0.24 -37.54
N ILE A 684 -1.86 -0.27 -38.75
CA ILE A 684 -0.53 -0.35 -39.37
C ILE A 684 -0.21 0.89 -40.20
N THR A 685 -1.19 1.76 -40.45
CA THR A 685 -1.01 2.98 -41.23
C THR A 685 -0.62 4.13 -40.32
N TYR A 686 0.20 5.05 -40.81
CA TYR A 686 0.57 6.27 -40.07
C TYR A 686 -0.55 7.34 -40.11
N SER A 687 -1.66 7.04 -40.78
CA SER A 687 -2.89 7.83 -40.90
C SER A 687 -3.92 7.34 -39.89
N ASN A 688 -4.64 8.25 -39.22
CA ASN A 688 -5.77 7.95 -38.31
C ASN A 688 -7.01 7.34 -39.03
N CYS A 689 -6.81 6.44 -39.99
CA CYS A 689 -7.84 5.73 -40.71
C CYS A 689 -8.21 4.48 -39.91
N TYR A 690 -9.23 4.62 -39.07
CA TYR A 690 -9.73 3.53 -38.25
C TYR A 690 -10.12 2.31 -39.10
N ASN A 691 -9.60 1.14 -38.71
CA ASN A 691 -10.13 -0.21 -38.95
C ASN A 691 -9.75 -1.00 -40.23
N SER A 692 -8.67 -0.67 -40.96
CA SER A 692 -8.22 -1.49 -42.10
C SER A 692 -6.82 -2.10 -41.90
N GLY A 693 -6.65 -2.88 -40.82
CA GLY A 693 -5.42 -3.66 -40.58
C GLY A 693 -5.69 -5.17 -40.70
N PRO A 694 -4.66 -5.99 -40.97
CA PRO A 694 -4.78 -7.45 -41.06
C PRO A 694 -5.25 -8.12 -39.76
N LEU A 695 -5.24 -7.37 -38.65
CA LEU A 695 -5.68 -7.81 -37.33
C LEU A 695 -7.04 -7.22 -36.93
N SER A 696 -7.83 -6.68 -37.87
CA SER A 696 -9.14 -6.09 -37.57
C SER A 696 -10.11 -7.08 -36.92
N SER A 697 -10.12 -8.33 -37.38
CA SER A 697 -10.92 -9.46 -36.86
C SER A 697 -10.19 -10.32 -35.82
N TRP A 698 -9.16 -9.79 -35.14
CA TRP A 698 -8.34 -10.58 -34.21
C TRP A 698 -9.15 -11.25 -33.08
N TYR A 699 -10.29 -10.68 -32.72
CA TYR A 699 -11.18 -11.20 -31.68
C TYR A 699 -11.87 -12.51 -32.09
N GLU A 700 -12.04 -12.78 -33.39
CA GLU A 700 -12.67 -14.00 -33.93
C GLU A 700 -11.72 -15.20 -33.91
N LEU A 701 -10.41 -14.96 -34.00
CA LEU A 701 -9.40 -16.00 -34.13
C LEU A 701 -8.97 -16.59 -32.77
N SER A 702 -9.49 -17.75 -32.37
CA SER A 702 -9.31 -18.33 -31.01
C SER A 702 -7.88 -18.28 -30.44
N ASN A 703 -6.86 -18.52 -31.27
CA ASN A 703 -5.44 -18.58 -30.86
C ASN A 703 -4.70 -17.23 -30.90
N LEU A 704 -5.34 -16.13 -31.33
CA LEU A 704 -4.72 -14.82 -31.44
C LEU A 704 -5.15 -13.89 -30.30
N LYS A 705 -4.17 -13.30 -29.60
CA LYS A 705 -4.39 -12.34 -28.51
C LYS A 705 -3.52 -11.12 -28.70
N LEU A 706 -4.10 -9.93 -28.58
CA LEU A 706 -3.35 -8.67 -28.59
C LEU A 706 -3.12 -8.17 -27.16
N LEU A 707 -1.94 -7.62 -26.91
CA LEU A 707 -1.54 -7.06 -25.61
C LEU A 707 -0.80 -5.75 -25.83
N ASN A 708 -1.19 -4.73 -25.06
CA ASN A 708 -0.55 -3.43 -25.05
C ASN A 708 -0.28 -3.05 -23.59
N LEU A 709 0.98 -3.13 -23.14
CA LEU A 709 1.37 -2.65 -21.80
C LEU A 709 1.74 -1.18 -21.91
N MET A 710 1.34 -0.36 -20.93
CA MET A 710 1.63 1.07 -20.96
C MET A 710 2.97 1.43 -20.33
N TYR A 711 3.49 0.60 -19.40
CA TYR A 711 4.69 0.90 -18.62
C TYR A 711 5.67 -0.26 -18.58
N ASP A 712 6.92 0.03 -18.23
CA ASP A 712 7.93 -0.94 -17.86
C ASP A 712 8.69 -0.48 -16.60
N VAL A 713 9.43 -1.43 -16.00
CA VAL A 713 10.32 -1.19 -14.86
C VAL A 713 11.76 -1.28 -15.36
N THR A 714 12.49 -0.18 -15.24
CA THR A 714 13.92 -0.08 -15.54
C THR A 714 14.72 -0.28 -14.25
N PRO A 715 15.55 -1.34 -14.14
CA PRO A 715 16.38 -1.57 -12.96
C PRO A 715 17.31 -0.41 -12.62
N ALA A 716 17.53 -0.17 -11.31
CA ALA A 716 18.35 0.93 -10.81
C ALA A 716 19.77 0.96 -11.39
N LYS A 717 20.37 -0.20 -11.69
CA LYS A 717 21.72 -0.33 -12.27
C LYS A 717 21.90 0.34 -13.64
N PHE A 718 20.80 0.58 -14.37
CA PHE A 718 20.82 1.26 -15.67
C PHE A 718 20.57 2.77 -15.54
N ILE A 719 20.42 3.29 -14.32
CA ILE A 719 20.17 4.70 -14.04
C ILE A 719 21.40 5.28 -13.39
N ASN A 720 21.95 6.37 -13.93
CA ASN A 720 23.11 7.03 -13.34
C ASN A 720 22.70 8.00 -12.23
N VAL A 721 21.65 8.79 -12.46
CA VAL A 721 21.19 9.79 -11.50
C VAL A 721 19.69 10.06 -11.66
N CYS A 722 19.02 10.30 -10.53
CA CYS A 722 17.68 10.83 -10.45
C CYS A 722 17.74 12.29 -9.99
N ILE A 723 17.17 13.21 -10.75
CA ILE A 723 17.07 14.63 -10.43
C ILE A 723 15.65 14.89 -9.93
N SER A 724 15.54 15.31 -8.68
CA SER A 724 14.31 15.77 -8.04
C SER A 724 14.50 17.16 -7.46
N GLU A 725 13.45 17.74 -6.88
CA GLU A 725 13.52 19.01 -6.15
C GLU A 725 14.38 18.93 -4.88
N MET A 726 14.70 17.71 -4.41
CA MET A 726 15.64 17.47 -3.31
C MET A 726 17.10 17.48 -3.78
N GLY A 727 17.34 17.60 -5.08
CA GLY A 727 18.66 17.63 -5.70
C GLY A 727 18.96 16.40 -6.56
N LEU A 728 20.26 16.17 -6.78
CA LEU A 728 20.78 15.05 -7.55
C LEU A 728 21.02 13.87 -6.64
N LEU A 729 20.34 12.77 -6.93
CA LEU A 729 20.27 11.62 -6.04
C LEU A 729 20.62 10.36 -6.81
N PRO A 730 21.33 9.39 -6.20
CA PRO A 730 21.31 8.05 -6.73
C PRO A 730 19.88 7.52 -6.61
N SER A 731 19.44 6.76 -7.61
CA SER A 731 18.06 6.26 -7.66
C SER A 731 17.72 5.38 -6.44
N THR A 732 18.71 4.72 -5.84
CA THR A 732 18.57 3.92 -4.61
C THR A 732 18.29 4.73 -3.34
N SER A 733 18.40 6.06 -3.35
CA SER A 733 18.07 6.93 -2.21
C SER A 733 16.58 7.29 -2.11
N VAL A 734 15.76 6.91 -3.10
CA VAL A 734 14.30 7.12 -3.10
C VAL A 734 13.61 6.72 -1.78
N PRO A 735 13.84 5.54 -1.16
CA PRO A 735 13.15 5.15 0.07
C PRO A 735 13.45 6.06 1.26
N ILE A 736 14.64 6.68 1.31
CA ILE A 736 15.02 7.65 2.35
C ILE A 736 14.08 8.86 2.28
N LEU A 737 13.86 9.38 1.07
CA LEU A 737 13.00 10.54 0.86
C LEU A 737 11.53 10.21 1.07
N VAL A 738 11.08 9.01 0.68
CA VAL A 738 9.71 8.55 0.99
C VAL A 738 9.47 8.51 2.51
N HIS A 739 10.50 8.21 3.31
CA HIS A 739 10.41 8.24 4.76
C HIS A 739 10.34 9.67 5.32
N GLU A 740 11.05 10.64 4.74
CA GLU A 740 11.02 12.04 5.21
C GLU A 740 9.65 12.71 5.01
N PHE A 741 8.86 12.26 4.03
CA PHE A 741 7.52 12.79 3.75
C PHE A 741 6.37 12.02 4.42
N LYS A 742 6.66 10.95 5.19
CA LYS A 742 5.69 10.20 6.01
C LYS A 742 5.74 10.69 7.45
#